data_AF-A0A842UKZ2-F1
#
_entry.id   AF-A0A842UKZ2-F1
#
_cell.length_a   1.000
_cell.length_b   1.000
_cell.length_c   1.000
_cell.angle_alpha   90.00
_cell.angle_beta   90.00
_cell.angle_gamma   90.00
#
_symmetry.space_group_name_H-M   'P 1'
#
loop_
_entity.id
_entity.type
_entity.pdbx_description
1 polymer ?
#
loop_
_entity_poly.entity_id
_entity_poly.type
_entity_poly.pdbx_seq_one_letter_code
_entity_poly.pdbx_strand_id
1 'polypeptide(L)'
;MKEHSMKISADLQKKIDLLDRYDHAYYNDKPLICDVAYDLLKDSVLRALPPSHPRLAKVGHEVSSAWPKVKHSIFMGSQNKVSTEDAIRAWVKSVEQKLGVKKPLFILQHKIDGFSLEMEYLNGRLKKGVTRGNGIVGEDITPNVKLFRQVPQVLPIQRHVTARGEGVIFKDDFDAIQKETGDRYKNPRNAASGISRRLDGSYSKYIRVIAYDVNAKVKTELEKVQALKKLGFRHVQTYKCRDIDEILKVYRTYKAGKREKLPYAVDGLVLKLDSIELQERMGVSHNRPDGQIALKFESDQALTTIKDITYQVGRTGKITPVALLEPVDLMGSTVQKATLHNFAYIEEKFIGIGAEVTLEKKGDIIPQVVDIVSPGDDYVRPDKCPSCGGPLIDDDTNFWCMNIPCRERDINRIIYWIRTLDMKGFSKSFVEKLWDMEKVRSVADLYRLKPDDLTAIDGIGASTIKSFFKTLESTSEMYMEKFITALGIPTCSKSTAAALVHNFGGDWDKISSVPSDELAKLSGFGKTSAESVCSGIKEVSSMAEDLLQVIRIKQKKQGVLTGKSFCVTGSLTSMSRKEFQDFVVENGGVSKSGVSSDLTYLVTNDPTSGSGKNAKAKKLGVEVITEDQFFELVGVKPETSKDESVGEDTDGVQMVSENLFGS
;
A
#
# COMPACT_ATOMS: atom_id res chain seq x y z
N MET A 1 -13.54 -33.15 -11.44
CA MET A 1 -12.62 -32.75 -10.36
C MET A 1 -12.91 -31.31 -9.99
N LYS A 2 -13.33 -31.04 -8.76
CA LYS A 2 -13.81 -29.74 -8.28
C LYS A 2 -12.64 -28.79 -7.98
N GLU A 3 -12.47 -27.71 -8.75
CA GLU A 3 -11.58 -26.60 -8.36
C GLU A 3 -12.29 -25.73 -7.31
N HIS A 4 -11.85 -25.84 -6.06
CA HIS A 4 -12.24 -24.94 -4.97
C HIS A 4 -11.64 -23.55 -5.22
N SER A 5 -12.45 -22.61 -5.72
CA SER A 5 -12.16 -21.18 -5.68
C SER A 5 -12.18 -20.70 -4.22
N MET A 6 -11.01 -20.63 -3.57
CA MET A 6 -10.90 -20.09 -2.21
C MET A 6 -11.31 -18.62 -2.18
N LYS A 7 -12.50 -18.35 -1.63
CA LYS A 7 -13.00 -16.99 -1.33
C LYS A 7 -12.09 -16.31 -0.31
N ILE A 8 -11.69 -15.08 -0.62
CA ILE A 8 -10.90 -14.20 0.24
C ILE A 8 -11.81 -13.66 1.34
N SER A 9 -11.42 -13.72 2.61
CA SER A 9 -12.27 -13.26 3.71
C SER A 9 -12.42 -11.73 3.72
N ALA A 10 -13.54 -11.22 4.26
CA ALA A 10 -13.77 -9.77 4.37
C ALA A 10 -12.73 -9.05 5.25
N ASP A 11 -12.20 -9.74 6.26
CA ASP A 11 -11.09 -9.24 7.09
C ASP A 11 -9.81 -9.05 6.25
N LEU A 12 -9.53 -9.99 5.35
CA LEU A 12 -8.41 -9.91 4.44
C LEU A 12 -8.58 -8.79 3.40
N GLN A 13 -9.79 -8.55 2.89
CA GLN A 13 -10.05 -7.41 2.00
C GLN A 13 -9.86 -6.05 2.69
N LYS A 14 -10.26 -5.91 3.95
CA LYS A 14 -9.95 -4.71 4.74
C LYS A 14 -8.46 -4.51 4.92
N LYS A 15 -7.71 -5.57 5.21
CA LYS A 15 -6.25 -5.50 5.32
C LYS A 15 -5.62 -5.12 3.96
N ILE A 16 -6.14 -5.60 2.83
CA ILE A 16 -5.72 -5.24 1.47
C ILE A 16 -5.86 -3.74 1.22
N ASP A 17 -6.99 -3.15 1.58
CA ASP A 17 -7.27 -1.73 1.34
C ASP A 17 -6.46 -0.83 2.28
N LEU A 18 -6.30 -1.27 3.53
CA LEU A 18 -5.45 -0.62 4.53
C LEU A 18 -3.98 -0.64 4.06
N LEU A 19 -3.55 -1.75 3.46
CA LEU A 19 -2.25 -1.84 2.84
C LEU A 19 -2.15 -0.82 1.72
N ASP A 20 -3.05 -0.77 0.72
CA ASP A 20 -2.96 0.19 -0.40
C ASP A 20 -2.77 1.64 0.07
N ARG A 21 -3.49 2.02 1.11
CA ARG A 21 -3.41 3.36 1.70
C ARG A 21 -2.04 3.65 2.30
N TYR A 22 -1.52 2.72 3.07
CA TYR A 22 -0.22 2.90 3.72
C TYR A 22 0.93 2.78 2.76
N ASP A 23 0.77 1.90 1.79
CA ASP A 23 1.64 1.67 0.66
C ASP A 23 1.74 3.01 -0.13
N HIS A 24 0.65 3.73 -0.37
CA HIS A 24 0.69 5.09 -0.94
C HIS A 24 1.47 6.09 -0.08
N ALA A 25 1.12 6.22 1.21
CA ALA A 25 1.77 7.18 2.10
C ALA A 25 3.24 6.88 2.41
N TYR A 26 3.62 5.60 2.36
CA TYR A 26 4.97 5.13 2.66
C TYR A 26 5.97 5.47 1.55
N TYR A 27 5.53 5.55 0.28
CA TYR A 27 6.39 5.93 -0.85
C TYR A 27 6.21 7.38 -1.33
N ASN A 28 5.05 8.01 -1.07
CA ASN A 28 4.69 9.29 -1.69
C ASN A 28 4.61 10.47 -0.70
N ASP A 29 4.54 10.22 0.60
CA ASP A 29 4.34 11.22 1.65
C ASP A 29 5.27 10.92 2.86
N LYS A 30 5.03 11.58 4.01
CA LYS A 30 5.53 11.04 5.28
C LYS A 30 4.88 9.69 5.52
N PRO A 31 5.63 8.65 5.91
CA PRO A 31 5.06 7.38 6.31
C PRO A 31 3.97 7.64 7.36
N LEU A 32 2.69 7.50 6.96
CA LEU A 32 1.54 7.54 7.90
C LEU A 32 1.73 6.52 9.00
N ILE A 33 2.46 5.50 8.61
CA ILE A 33 2.78 4.36 9.39
C ILE A 33 4.29 4.04 9.14
N CYS A 34 5.11 3.96 10.19
CA CYS A 34 6.46 3.39 10.17
C CYS A 34 6.57 2.04 9.42
N ASP A 35 7.73 1.82 8.82
CA ASP A 35 8.12 0.75 7.92
C ASP A 35 7.65 -0.66 8.28
N VAL A 36 7.46 -0.98 9.56
CA VAL A 36 7.39 -2.38 9.97
C VAL A 36 5.93 -2.94 10.14
N ALA A 37 4.81 -2.19 10.29
CA ALA A 37 3.41 -2.65 9.86
C ALA A 37 3.06 -2.19 8.51
N TYR A 38 3.77 -1.23 7.95
CA TYR A 38 3.73 -1.22 6.52
C TYR A 38 4.14 -2.63 6.02
N ASP A 39 5.14 -3.23 6.66
CA ASP A 39 5.57 -4.60 6.42
C ASP A 39 4.71 -5.74 7.02
N LEU A 40 4.19 -5.68 8.25
CA LEU A 40 3.36 -6.74 8.87
C LEU A 40 1.93 -6.74 8.32
N LEU A 41 1.36 -5.57 8.03
CA LEU A 41 0.11 -5.52 7.28
C LEU A 41 0.35 -6.07 5.87
N LYS A 42 1.45 -5.69 5.21
CA LYS A 42 1.80 -6.23 3.90
C LYS A 42 1.98 -7.74 3.93
N ASP A 43 2.68 -8.27 4.92
CA ASP A 43 2.88 -9.71 5.06
C ASP A 43 1.60 -10.47 5.42
N SER A 44 0.77 -9.94 6.31
CA SER A 44 -0.50 -10.58 6.69
C SER A 44 -1.52 -10.56 5.53
N VAL A 45 -1.56 -9.48 4.75
CA VAL A 45 -2.35 -9.40 3.52
C VAL A 45 -1.84 -10.38 2.48
N LEU A 46 -0.54 -10.37 2.23
CA LEU A 46 0.02 -11.16 1.16
C LEU A 46 0.05 -12.66 1.53
N ARG A 47 0.20 -13.08 2.78
CA ARG A 47 0.10 -14.52 3.10
C ARG A 47 -1.30 -15.09 2.96
N ALA A 48 -2.33 -14.28 3.20
CA ALA A 48 -3.70 -14.77 3.28
C ALA A 48 -4.45 -14.67 1.94
N LEU A 49 -3.90 -13.94 0.96
CA LEU A 49 -4.44 -13.84 -0.39
C LEU A 49 -4.37 -15.20 -1.15
N PRO A 50 -5.16 -15.45 -2.21
CA PRO A 50 -4.97 -16.59 -3.11
C PRO A 50 -3.82 -16.35 -4.10
N PRO A 51 -3.01 -17.35 -4.49
CA PRO A 51 -1.83 -17.16 -5.37
C PRO A 51 -2.09 -16.41 -6.69
N SER A 52 -3.34 -16.38 -7.16
CA SER A 52 -3.79 -15.72 -8.40
C SER A 52 -4.27 -14.26 -8.24
N HIS A 53 -4.25 -13.68 -7.05
CA HIS A 53 -4.85 -12.37 -6.77
C HIS A 53 -4.05 -11.18 -7.38
N PRO A 54 -4.67 -10.13 -7.96
CA PRO A 54 -3.93 -9.07 -8.70
C PRO A 54 -2.98 -8.19 -7.87
N ARG A 55 -3.22 -8.07 -6.56
CA ARG A 55 -2.29 -7.36 -5.64
C ARG A 55 -0.93 -8.04 -5.58
N LEU A 56 -0.94 -9.34 -5.86
CA LEU A 56 0.21 -10.20 -5.99
C LEU A 56 0.92 -10.01 -7.32
N ALA A 57 0.55 -8.97 -8.08
CA ALA A 57 1.20 -8.47 -9.29
C ALA A 57 1.65 -6.99 -9.15
N LYS A 58 1.33 -6.27 -8.05
CA LYS A 58 1.85 -4.91 -7.71
C LYS A 58 2.99 -4.92 -6.66
N VAL A 59 4.03 -4.05 -6.75
CA VAL A 59 5.08 -3.93 -5.70
C VAL A 59 5.51 -2.50 -5.35
N GLY A 60 4.70 -1.78 -4.59
CA GLY A 60 4.98 -0.39 -4.16
C GLY A 60 4.08 0.60 -4.89
N HIS A 61 4.42 1.91 -4.89
CA HIS A 61 3.49 2.97 -5.33
C HIS A 61 4.01 3.92 -6.39
N GLU A 62 3.06 4.48 -7.14
CA GLU A 62 3.26 5.62 -8.04
C GLU A 62 3.22 6.93 -7.26
N VAL A 63 4.34 7.64 -7.25
CA VAL A 63 4.49 9.01 -6.74
C VAL A 63 4.14 9.99 -7.88
N SER A 64 3.53 11.13 -7.56
CA SER A 64 3.61 12.31 -8.43
C SER A 64 4.93 13.00 -8.11
N SER A 65 5.95 12.80 -8.95
CA SER A 65 7.26 13.42 -8.75
C SER A 65 7.66 14.25 -9.97
N ALA A 66 8.56 15.22 -9.72
CA ALA A 66 9.25 15.95 -10.77
C ALA A 66 10.24 15.07 -11.55
N TRP A 67 10.47 13.82 -11.10
CA TRP A 67 11.37 12.86 -11.73
C TRP A 67 10.61 12.03 -12.78
N PRO A 68 11.19 11.77 -13.97
CA PRO A 68 10.57 10.93 -14.98
C PRO A 68 10.30 9.51 -14.46
N LYS A 69 9.13 8.96 -14.78
CA LYS A 69 8.79 7.57 -14.44
C LYS A 69 9.32 6.60 -15.49
N VAL A 70 9.98 5.53 -15.06
CA VAL A 70 10.56 4.52 -15.94
C VAL A 70 10.17 3.13 -15.47
N LYS A 71 9.82 2.26 -16.42
CA LYS A 71 9.54 0.85 -16.15
C LYS A 71 10.85 0.10 -15.86
N HIS A 72 10.85 -0.71 -14.81
CA HIS A 72 11.98 -1.57 -14.46
C HIS A 72 12.20 -2.66 -15.50
N SER A 73 13.47 -2.95 -15.78
CA SER A 73 13.88 -4.07 -16.62
C SER A 73 13.74 -5.40 -15.88
N ILE A 74 13.92 -5.38 -14.55
CA ILE A 74 13.70 -6.55 -13.71
C ILE A 74 12.61 -6.19 -12.69
N PHE A 75 11.58 -7.02 -12.57
CA PHE A 75 10.48 -6.79 -11.63
C PHE A 75 10.92 -6.84 -10.14
N MET A 76 10.79 -5.75 -9.40
CA MET A 76 11.29 -5.62 -8.02
C MET A 76 10.24 -6.07 -6.99
N GLY A 77 10.16 -7.39 -6.79
CA GLY A 77 9.35 -8.09 -5.77
C GLY A 77 9.62 -7.66 -4.32
N SER A 78 8.67 -7.95 -3.43
CA SER A 78 8.88 -7.84 -1.97
C SER A 78 8.96 -9.26 -1.38
N GLN A 79 9.62 -9.47 -0.24
CA GLN A 79 9.82 -10.82 0.32
C GLN A 79 8.82 -11.16 1.43
N ASN A 80 8.42 -12.43 1.53
CA ASN A 80 7.81 -13.00 2.74
C ASN A 80 8.77 -12.88 3.93
N LYS A 81 8.25 -12.85 5.17
CA LYS A 81 9.07 -12.68 6.38
C LYS A 81 8.79 -13.72 7.46
N VAL A 82 9.79 -14.04 8.26
CA VAL A 82 9.68 -14.81 9.50
C VAL A 82 10.59 -14.20 10.56
N SER A 83 10.25 -14.37 11.83
CA SER A 83 11.02 -13.81 12.96
C SER A 83 11.45 -14.83 14.02
N THR A 84 10.82 -16.00 14.07
CA THR A 84 11.14 -17.05 15.05
C THR A 84 11.90 -18.21 14.42
N GLU A 85 12.76 -18.87 15.19
CA GLU A 85 13.53 -20.02 14.69
C GLU A 85 12.61 -21.16 14.21
N ASP A 86 11.50 -21.41 14.89
CA ASP A 86 10.53 -22.42 14.50
C ASP A 86 9.88 -22.10 13.15
N ALA A 87 9.58 -20.83 12.88
CA ALA A 87 9.06 -20.40 11.59
C ALA A 87 10.12 -20.56 10.47
N ILE A 88 11.40 -20.34 10.78
CA ILE A 88 12.52 -20.59 9.84
C ILE A 88 12.60 -22.09 9.52
N ARG A 89 12.57 -22.95 10.54
CA ARG A 89 12.57 -24.41 10.39
C ARG A 89 11.38 -24.88 9.54
N ALA A 90 10.19 -24.34 9.82
CA ALA A 90 8.98 -24.65 9.07
C ALA A 90 9.10 -24.25 7.58
N TRP A 91 9.67 -23.08 7.30
CA TRP A 91 9.88 -22.64 5.92
C TRP A 91 10.86 -23.54 5.17
N VAL A 92 12.03 -23.87 5.75
CA VAL A 92 13.01 -24.77 5.14
C VAL A 92 12.38 -26.14 4.83
N LYS A 93 11.65 -26.70 5.79
CA LYS A 93 10.93 -27.97 5.60
C LYS A 93 9.89 -27.88 4.47
N SER A 94 9.16 -26.76 4.38
CA SER A 94 8.19 -26.53 3.29
C SER A 94 8.86 -26.49 1.92
N VAL A 95 10.04 -25.87 1.81
CA VAL A 95 10.82 -25.83 0.56
C VAL A 95 11.24 -27.23 0.14
N GLU A 96 11.79 -28.04 1.06
CA GLU A 96 12.17 -29.43 0.78
C GLU A 96 10.99 -30.26 0.28
N GLN A 97 9.84 -30.13 0.94
CA GLN A 97 8.61 -30.84 0.58
C GLN A 97 8.08 -30.45 -0.80
N LYS A 98 8.01 -29.15 -1.10
CA LYS A 98 7.50 -28.64 -2.38
C LYS A 98 8.39 -29.03 -3.56
N LEU A 99 9.71 -29.03 -3.37
CA LEU A 99 10.66 -29.36 -4.43
C LEU A 99 10.90 -30.87 -4.59
N GLY A 100 10.57 -31.67 -3.58
CA GLY A 100 10.95 -33.09 -3.52
C GLY A 100 12.47 -33.28 -3.41
N VAL A 101 13.21 -32.26 -2.96
CA VAL A 101 14.67 -32.26 -2.84
C VAL A 101 15.03 -32.23 -1.37
N LYS A 102 15.79 -33.23 -0.91
CA LYS A 102 16.33 -33.24 0.45
C LYS A 102 17.58 -32.36 0.52
N LYS A 103 17.68 -31.50 1.53
CA LYS A 103 18.84 -30.64 1.81
C LYS A 103 19.32 -29.80 0.61
N PRO A 104 18.46 -28.96 0.01
CA PRO A 104 18.93 -28.00 -0.99
C PRO A 104 19.92 -27.02 -0.37
N LEU A 105 20.83 -26.47 -1.18
CA LEU A 105 21.77 -25.45 -0.73
C LEU A 105 21.07 -24.09 -0.63
N PHE A 106 21.40 -23.37 0.44
CA PHE A 106 20.89 -22.03 0.68
C PHE A 106 22.02 -21.01 0.74
N ILE A 107 21.68 -19.76 0.50
CA ILE A 107 22.51 -18.61 0.84
C ILE A 107 21.79 -17.68 1.81
N LEU A 108 22.57 -17.01 2.64
CA LEU A 108 22.10 -16.02 3.60
C LEU A 108 22.79 -14.70 3.34
N GLN A 109 22.01 -13.65 3.11
CA GLN A 109 22.51 -12.31 2.79
C GLN A 109 22.05 -11.29 3.82
N HIS A 110 22.77 -10.18 3.96
CA HIS A 110 22.29 -9.06 4.77
C HIS A 110 21.00 -8.49 4.16
N LYS A 111 19.98 -8.29 5.00
CA LYS A 111 18.83 -7.46 4.62
C LYS A 111 19.17 -6.01 4.96
N ILE A 112 19.71 -5.32 3.96
CA ILE A 112 20.23 -3.95 4.11
C ILE A 112 19.05 -2.99 4.28
N ASP A 113 19.16 -2.09 5.26
CA ASP A 113 18.12 -1.13 5.57
C ASP A 113 18.39 0.22 4.85
N GLY A 114 17.87 0.34 3.64
CA GLY A 114 18.05 1.50 2.77
C GLY A 114 16.86 1.71 1.83
N PHE A 115 17.15 2.09 0.58
CA PHE A 115 16.15 2.09 -0.48
C PHE A 115 16.65 1.30 -1.69
N SER A 116 15.75 0.57 -2.36
CA SER A 116 16.12 -0.25 -3.50
C SER A 116 16.28 0.57 -4.78
N LEU A 117 17.32 0.23 -5.54
CA LEU A 117 17.76 0.90 -6.75
C LEU A 117 18.05 -0.12 -7.86
N GLU A 118 17.48 0.10 -9.03
CA GLU A 118 17.87 -0.57 -10.27
C GLU A 118 18.85 0.33 -11.04
N MET A 119 19.94 -0.25 -11.56
CA MET A 119 20.95 0.45 -12.34
C MET A 119 21.09 -0.24 -13.70
N GLU A 120 20.79 0.49 -14.77
CA GLU A 120 20.84 0.03 -16.15
C GLU A 120 22.09 0.58 -16.84
N TYR A 121 22.88 -0.31 -17.43
CA TYR A 121 24.12 0.00 -18.12
C TYR A 121 24.02 -0.37 -19.58
N LEU A 122 24.11 0.60 -20.48
CA LEU A 122 24.13 0.35 -21.92
C LEU A 122 25.56 0.49 -22.44
N ASN A 123 26.04 -0.54 -23.16
CA ASN A 123 27.44 -0.64 -23.62
C ASN A 123 28.44 -0.35 -22.48
N GLY A 124 28.17 -0.95 -21.32
CA GLY A 124 29.00 -0.79 -20.11
C GLY A 124 28.89 0.56 -19.41
N ARG A 125 28.17 1.57 -19.93
CA ARG A 125 28.05 2.88 -19.28
C ARG A 125 26.73 3.01 -18.53
N LEU A 126 26.77 3.59 -17.33
CA LEU A 126 25.56 3.85 -16.54
C LEU A 126 24.60 4.74 -17.35
N LYS A 127 23.45 4.19 -17.72
CA LYS A 127 22.42 4.87 -18.50
C LYS A 127 21.26 5.32 -17.63
N LYS A 128 20.80 4.47 -16.71
CA LYS A 128 19.71 4.80 -15.79
C LYS A 128 19.97 4.33 -14.36
N GLY A 129 19.46 5.11 -13.41
CA GLY A 129 19.32 4.73 -12.02
C GLY A 129 17.89 4.97 -11.56
N VAL A 130 17.16 3.89 -11.29
CA VAL A 130 15.69 3.91 -11.11
C VAL A 130 15.33 3.45 -9.69
N THR A 131 14.58 4.26 -8.95
CA THR A 131 14.09 3.87 -7.61
C THR A 131 13.06 2.75 -7.72
N ARG A 132 12.80 2.01 -6.63
CA ARG A 132 11.82 0.91 -6.68
C ARG A 132 10.43 1.30 -7.16
N GLY A 133 9.90 2.45 -6.72
CA GLY A 133 8.51 2.88 -6.98
C GLY A 133 7.49 1.77 -6.68
N ASN A 134 6.69 1.39 -7.67
CA ASN A 134 5.74 0.27 -7.61
C ASN A 134 6.29 -1.09 -8.06
N GLY A 135 7.60 -1.19 -8.19
CA GLY A 135 8.36 -2.38 -8.54
C GLY A 135 8.14 -2.89 -9.95
N ILE A 136 7.21 -2.25 -10.68
CA ILE A 136 7.08 -2.29 -12.14
C ILE A 136 7.58 -0.97 -12.72
N VAL A 137 7.27 0.16 -12.09
CA VAL A 137 7.63 1.52 -12.48
C VAL A 137 8.27 2.21 -11.29
N GLY A 138 9.41 2.84 -11.55
CA GLY A 138 10.17 3.64 -10.61
C GLY A 138 10.43 5.05 -11.12
N GLU A 139 11.17 5.82 -10.34
CA GLU A 139 11.59 7.17 -10.72
C GLU A 139 13.04 7.13 -11.21
N ASP A 140 13.30 7.74 -12.37
CA ASP A 140 14.63 7.95 -12.89
C ASP A 140 15.32 9.08 -12.13
N ILE A 141 16.20 8.70 -11.21
CA ILE A 141 17.04 9.59 -10.40
C ILE A 141 18.50 9.51 -10.86
N THR A 142 18.73 9.22 -12.14
CA THR A 142 20.08 9.07 -12.72
C THR A 142 21.05 10.21 -12.38
N PRO A 143 20.65 11.50 -12.41
CA PRO A 143 21.53 12.59 -12.00
C PRO A 143 22.09 12.42 -10.58
N ASN A 144 21.25 11.97 -9.64
CA ASN A 144 21.66 11.73 -8.25
C ASN A 144 22.49 10.44 -8.14
N VAL A 145 22.11 9.39 -8.85
CA VAL A 145 22.82 8.09 -8.81
C VAL A 145 24.27 8.22 -9.31
N LYS A 146 24.54 9.13 -10.25
CA LYS A 146 25.92 9.47 -10.67
C LYS A 146 26.78 10.04 -9.55
N LEU A 147 26.17 10.65 -8.52
CA LEU A 147 26.84 11.21 -7.35
C LEU A 147 27.02 10.17 -6.23
N PHE A 148 26.30 9.05 -6.27
CA PHE A 148 26.40 8.02 -5.24
C PHE A 148 27.78 7.36 -5.27
N ARG A 149 28.26 6.97 -4.09
CA ARG A 149 29.51 6.21 -3.98
C ARG A 149 29.24 4.72 -4.23
N GLN A 150 30.27 4.04 -4.74
CA GLN A 150 30.24 2.59 -5.02
C GLN A 150 29.27 2.19 -6.14
N VAL A 151 28.93 3.15 -7.00
CA VAL A 151 28.27 2.93 -8.29
C VAL A 151 29.33 3.05 -9.39
N PRO A 152 29.73 1.94 -10.05
CA PRO A 152 30.59 2.02 -11.22
C PRO A 152 29.93 2.89 -12.30
N GLN A 153 30.64 3.88 -12.84
CA GLN A 153 30.12 4.68 -13.95
C GLN A 153 30.32 3.97 -15.30
N VAL A 154 31.36 3.13 -15.38
CA VAL A 154 31.70 2.29 -16.52
C VAL A 154 32.01 0.88 -16.01
N LEU A 155 31.39 -0.12 -16.61
CA LEU A 155 31.63 -1.54 -16.37
C LEU A 155 32.78 -2.04 -17.26
N PRO A 156 33.51 -3.09 -16.84
CA PRO A 156 34.58 -3.67 -17.64
C PRO A 156 34.10 -4.42 -18.89
N ILE A 157 32.78 -4.48 -19.14
CA ILE A 157 32.18 -5.14 -20.29
C ILE A 157 31.29 -4.18 -21.08
N GLN A 158 31.37 -4.27 -22.41
CA GLN A 158 30.60 -3.47 -23.37
C GLN A 158 29.27 -4.16 -23.70
N ARG A 159 28.45 -4.43 -22.68
CA ARG A 159 27.15 -5.11 -22.84
C ARG A 159 26.06 -4.41 -22.04
N HIS A 160 24.80 -4.72 -22.37
CA HIS A 160 23.67 -4.32 -21.55
C HIS A 160 23.68 -5.12 -20.24
N VAL A 161 23.73 -4.42 -19.11
CA VAL A 161 23.69 -5.02 -17.77
C VAL A 161 22.67 -4.26 -16.93
N THR A 162 21.86 -5.00 -16.19
CA THR A 162 20.97 -4.45 -15.17
C THR A 162 21.38 -5.04 -13.83
N ALA A 163 21.81 -4.17 -12.92
CA ALA A 163 22.17 -4.54 -11.56
C ALA A 163 21.16 -3.93 -10.58
N ARG A 164 20.98 -4.61 -9.44
CA ARG A 164 20.16 -4.12 -8.33
C ARG A 164 20.98 -4.00 -7.08
N GLY A 165 20.70 -2.96 -6.32
CA GLY A 165 21.30 -2.75 -5.02
C GLY A 165 20.41 -1.95 -4.11
N GLU A 166 20.90 -1.81 -2.88
CA GLU A 166 20.30 -0.94 -1.88
C GLU A 166 21.19 0.30 -1.72
N GLY A 167 20.61 1.49 -1.89
CA GLY A 167 21.22 2.75 -1.52
C GLY A 167 21.09 2.95 -0.01
N VAL A 168 22.23 3.05 0.67
CA VAL A 168 22.33 3.10 2.13
C VAL A 168 23.26 4.21 2.59
N ILE A 169 23.00 4.75 3.77
CA ILE A 169 23.90 5.70 4.45
C ILE A 169 24.59 4.95 5.58
N PHE A 170 25.92 5.03 5.60
CA PHE A 170 26.72 4.42 6.66
C PHE A 170 26.67 5.30 7.91
N LYS A 171 26.94 4.72 9.09
CA LYS A 171 26.87 5.43 10.38
C LYS A 171 27.71 6.72 10.39
N ASP A 172 28.96 6.62 9.96
CA ASP A 172 29.86 7.78 9.91
C ASP A 172 29.37 8.88 8.94
N ASP A 173 28.76 8.48 7.82
CA ASP A 173 28.18 9.43 6.86
C ASP A 173 26.90 10.07 7.40
N PHE A 174 26.11 9.33 8.18
CA PHE A 174 24.93 9.84 8.85
C PHE A 174 25.30 10.92 9.87
N ASP A 175 26.33 10.67 10.68
CA ASP A 175 26.84 11.65 11.64
C ASP A 175 27.36 12.92 10.95
N ALA A 176 28.00 12.78 9.79
CA ALA A 176 28.44 13.91 8.97
C ALA A 176 27.25 14.73 8.44
N ILE A 177 26.23 14.07 7.90
CA ILE A 177 25.00 14.74 7.42
C ILE A 177 24.33 15.52 8.55
N GLN A 178 24.21 14.93 9.74
CA GLN A 178 23.56 15.57 10.89
C GLN A 178 24.30 16.85 11.31
N LYS A 179 25.64 16.82 11.28
CA LYS A 179 26.49 18.00 11.57
C LYS A 179 26.38 19.08 10.50
N GLU A 180 26.30 18.72 9.23
CA GLU A 180 26.24 19.68 8.10
C GLU A 180 24.86 20.31 7.92
N THR A 181 23.78 19.56 8.14
CA THR A 181 22.41 20.00 7.81
C THR A 181 21.69 20.71 8.96
N GLY A 182 22.03 20.39 10.22
CA GLY A 182 21.21 20.77 11.39
C GLY A 182 19.83 20.08 11.44
N ASP A 183 19.45 19.32 10.40
CA ASP A 183 18.20 18.58 10.29
C ASP A 183 18.32 17.22 11.00
N ARG A 184 17.42 16.95 11.95
CA ARG A 184 17.36 15.67 12.66
C ARG A 184 16.68 14.59 11.80
N TYR A 185 17.40 14.06 10.81
CA TYR A 185 16.99 12.79 10.22
C TYR A 185 16.88 11.74 11.34
N LYS A 186 15.75 11.03 11.43
CA LYS A 186 15.52 10.10 12.55
C LYS A 186 16.37 8.84 12.49
N ASN A 187 16.66 8.36 11.28
CA ASN A 187 17.47 7.17 11.05
C ASN A 187 18.14 7.22 9.66
N PRO A 188 19.18 6.39 9.41
CA PRO A 188 19.89 6.35 8.13
C PRO A 188 19.03 6.00 6.92
N ARG A 189 18.00 5.14 7.08
CA ARG A 189 17.10 4.75 5.98
C ARG A 189 16.28 5.93 5.47
N ASN A 190 15.69 6.71 6.39
CA ASN A 190 14.92 7.91 6.09
C ASN A 190 15.79 8.98 5.43
N ALA A 191 17.03 9.13 5.92
CA ALA A 191 18.01 10.00 5.27
C ALA A 191 18.31 9.53 3.84
N ALA A 192 18.55 8.23 3.63
CA ALA A 192 18.89 7.68 2.32
C ALA A 192 17.76 7.89 1.30
N SER A 193 16.53 7.56 1.69
CA SER A 193 15.34 7.75 0.83
C SER A 193 15.12 9.23 0.51
N GLY A 194 15.15 10.11 1.52
CA GLY A 194 14.93 11.54 1.33
C GLY A 194 16.01 12.23 0.50
N ILE A 195 17.28 11.93 0.76
CA ILE A 195 18.43 12.50 0.02
C ILE A 195 18.43 12.03 -1.43
N SER A 196 18.09 10.76 -1.69
CA SER A 196 18.14 10.19 -3.04
C SER A 196 17.28 10.90 -4.08
N ARG A 197 16.24 11.63 -3.64
CA ARG A 197 15.26 12.30 -4.52
C ARG A 197 15.36 13.83 -4.53
N ARG A 198 16.37 14.41 -3.87
CA ARG A 198 16.56 15.87 -3.88
C ARG A 198 16.92 16.35 -5.29
N LEU A 199 16.19 17.33 -5.80
CA LEU A 199 16.36 17.84 -7.18
C LEU A 199 17.71 18.54 -7.40
N ASP A 200 18.27 19.13 -6.34
CA ASP A 200 19.58 19.79 -6.37
C ASP A 200 20.76 18.81 -6.21
N GLY A 201 20.49 17.51 -5.99
CA GLY A 201 21.49 16.48 -5.73
C GLY A 201 22.24 16.64 -4.40
N SER A 202 21.84 17.58 -3.54
CA SER A 202 22.53 17.86 -2.27
C SER A 202 22.61 16.61 -1.40
N TYR A 203 23.77 16.40 -0.77
CA TYR A 203 24.07 15.25 0.09
C TYR A 203 24.07 13.87 -0.60
N SER A 204 23.77 13.75 -1.91
CA SER A 204 23.77 12.46 -2.63
C SER A 204 25.11 11.72 -2.57
N LYS A 205 26.23 12.46 -2.45
CA LYS A 205 27.58 11.91 -2.25
C LYS A 205 27.70 10.99 -1.03
N TYR A 206 26.82 11.16 -0.02
CA TYR A 206 26.84 10.36 1.19
C TYR A 206 26.20 8.98 1.01
N ILE A 207 25.32 8.80 0.01
CA ILE A 207 24.70 7.52 -0.30
C ILE A 207 25.75 6.57 -0.90
N ARG A 208 25.79 5.35 -0.37
CA ARG A 208 26.60 4.24 -0.89
C ARG A 208 25.68 3.14 -1.39
N VAL A 209 26.04 2.50 -2.51
CA VAL A 209 25.25 1.39 -3.06
C VAL A 209 25.90 0.05 -2.76
N ILE A 210 25.10 -0.90 -2.28
CA ILE A 210 25.50 -2.30 -2.12
C ILE A 210 24.61 -3.16 -3.02
N ALA A 211 25.21 -3.77 -4.05
CA ALA A 211 24.51 -4.58 -5.02
C ALA A 211 24.24 -6.01 -4.51
N TYR A 212 23.09 -6.58 -4.87
CA TYR A 212 22.68 -7.92 -4.43
C TYR A 212 22.11 -8.81 -5.54
N ASP A 213 21.82 -8.28 -6.73
CA ASP A 213 21.29 -9.05 -7.86
C ASP A 213 21.73 -8.42 -9.20
N VAL A 214 21.80 -9.23 -10.26
CA VAL A 214 22.22 -8.82 -11.61
C VAL A 214 21.60 -9.76 -12.65
N ASN A 215 21.27 -9.24 -13.83
CA ASN A 215 20.77 -10.02 -14.97
C ASN A 215 21.85 -10.88 -15.66
N ALA A 216 22.63 -11.64 -14.88
CA ALA A 216 23.62 -12.57 -15.40
C ALA A 216 22.98 -13.95 -15.67
N LYS A 217 23.34 -14.56 -16.81
CA LYS A 217 22.99 -15.96 -17.12
C LYS A 217 23.89 -16.90 -16.33
N VAL A 218 23.52 -17.21 -15.10
CA VAL A 218 24.27 -18.09 -14.18
C VAL A 218 23.33 -19.13 -13.56
N LYS A 219 23.88 -20.14 -12.86
CA LYS A 219 23.11 -21.23 -12.26
C LYS A 219 22.78 -20.98 -10.79
N THR A 220 23.58 -20.17 -10.10
CA THR A 220 23.44 -19.92 -8.67
C THR A 220 23.43 -18.44 -8.29
N GLU A 221 22.79 -18.12 -7.16
CA GLU A 221 22.84 -16.77 -6.58
C GLU A 221 24.26 -16.39 -6.16
N LEU A 222 25.07 -17.36 -5.71
CA LEU A 222 26.47 -17.10 -5.39
C LEU A 222 27.27 -16.64 -6.62
N GLU A 223 27.02 -17.23 -7.80
CA GLU A 223 27.62 -16.79 -9.06
C GLU A 223 27.18 -15.38 -9.46
N LYS A 224 25.93 -14.97 -9.17
CA LYS A 224 25.49 -13.57 -9.38
C LYS A 224 26.29 -12.59 -8.51
N VAL A 225 26.51 -12.93 -7.24
CA VAL A 225 27.32 -12.11 -6.33
C VAL A 225 28.77 -12.01 -6.82
N GLN A 226 29.32 -13.10 -7.34
CA GLN A 226 30.65 -13.10 -7.96
C GLN A 226 30.68 -12.26 -9.25
N ALA A 227 29.63 -12.29 -10.07
CA ALA A 227 29.49 -11.45 -11.25
C ALA A 227 29.46 -9.96 -10.88
N LEU A 228 28.68 -9.57 -9.87
CA LEU A 228 28.67 -8.20 -9.32
C LEU A 228 30.06 -7.74 -8.89
N LYS A 229 30.82 -8.60 -8.19
CA LYS A 229 32.20 -8.31 -7.80
C LYS A 229 33.10 -8.08 -9.03
N LYS A 230 33.02 -8.94 -10.05
CA LYS A 230 33.80 -8.79 -11.30
C LYS A 230 33.44 -7.51 -12.06
N LEU A 231 32.19 -7.06 -11.97
CA LEU A 231 31.69 -5.83 -12.57
C LEU A 231 32.09 -4.55 -11.78
N GLY A 232 32.75 -4.69 -10.63
CA GLY A 232 33.25 -3.56 -9.83
C GLY A 232 32.27 -3.06 -8.76
N PHE A 233 31.14 -3.75 -8.55
CA PHE A 233 30.20 -3.37 -7.49
C PHE A 233 30.69 -3.79 -6.11
N ARG A 234 30.41 -2.95 -5.11
CA ARG A 234 30.30 -3.44 -3.73
C ARG A 234 29.08 -4.35 -3.66
N HIS A 235 29.27 -5.56 -3.18
CA HIS A 235 28.24 -6.58 -3.15
C HIS A 235 27.84 -6.93 -1.72
N VAL A 236 26.64 -7.49 -1.57
CA VAL A 236 26.10 -7.92 -0.29
C VAL A 236 26.92 -9.06 0.32
N GLN A 237 27.12 -8.99 1.63
CA GLN A 237 27.74 -10.10 2.38
C GLN A 237 26.86 -11.34 2.24
N THR A 238 27.46 -12.46 1.81
CA THR A 238 26.76 -13.71 1.54
C THR A 238 27.40 -14.86 2.32
N TYR A 239 26.58 -15.69 2.95
CA TYR A 239 26.96 -16.93 3.62
C TYR A 239 26.34 -18.11 2.88
N LYS A 240 27.12 -19.14 2.57
CA LYS A 240 26.58 -20.39 2.04
C LYS A 240 26.19 -21.30 3.21
N CYS A 241 24.98 -21.83 3.18
CA CYS A 241 24.45 -22.70 4.24
C CYS A 241 23.95 -24.02 3.63
N ARG A 242 24.40 -25.13 4.20
CA ARG A 242 24.09 -26.50 3.74
C ARG A 242 22.84 -27.07 4.38
N ASP A 243 22.48 -26.56 5.55
CA ASP A 243 21.34 -27.03 6.33
C ASP A 243 20.79 -25.95 7.26
N ILE A 244 19.73 -26.30 7.96
CA ILE A 244 19.04 -25.44 8.92
C ILE A 244 19.92 -25.03 10.10
N ASP A 245 20.87 -25.87 10.52
CA ASP A 245 21.69 -25.57 11.69
C ASP A 245 22.74 -24.50 11.34
N GLU A 246 23.32 -24.55 10.14
CA GLU A 246 24.17 -23.47 9.61
C GLU A 246 23.39 -22.16 9.44
N ILE A 247 22.14 -22.23 8.93
CA ILE A 247 21.25 -21.06 8.80
C ILE A 247 21.02 -20.41 10.17
N LEU A 248 20.61 -21.20 11.16
CA LEU A 248 20.30 -20.70 12.51
C LEU A 248 21.56 -20.22 13.23
N LYS A 249 22.71 -20.84 13.01
CA LYS A 249 23.98 -20.35 13.55
C LYS A 249 24.29 -18.93 13.07
N VAL A 250 24.15 -18.66 11.77
CA VAL A 250 24.34 -17.31 11.23
C VAL A 250 23.28 -16.36 11.80
N TYR A 251 22.02 -16.75 11.80
CA TYR A 251 20.90 -15.94 12.35
C TYR A 251 21.14 -15.55 13.81
N ARG A 252 21.47 -16.51 14.68
CA ARG A 252 21.80 -16.29 16.10
C ARG A 252 23.00 -15.38 16.28
N THR A 253 24.03 -15.51 15.44
CA THR A 253 25.21 -14.64 15.50
C THR A 253 24.83 -13.17 15.27
N TYR A 254 23.91 -12.90 14.34
CA TYR A 254 23.40 -11.54 14.12
C TYR A 254 22.48 -11.08 15.25
N LYS A 255 21.60 -11.96 15.74
CA LYS A 255 20.74 -11.68 16.90
C LYS A 255 21.55 -11.34 18.17
N ALA A 256 22.72 -11.98 18.36
CA ALA A 256 23.57 -11.83 19.53
C ALA A 256 24.52 -10.61 19.51
N GLY A 257 24.33 -9.64 18.62
CA GLY A 257 25.09 -8.37 18.68
C GLY A 257 26.01 -8.08 17.49
N LYS A 258 26.03 -8.93 16.45
CA LYS A 258 26.88 -8.67 15.26
C LYS A 258 26.32 -7.56 14.39
N ARG A 259 24.99 -7.34 14.38
CA ARG A 259 24.34 -6.30 13.57
C ARG A 259 24.80 -4.89 13.97
N GLU A 260 25.01 -4.64 15.26
CA GLU A 260 25.39 -3.36 15.85
C GLU A 260 26.82 -2.96 15.45
N LYS A 261 27.67 -3.94 15.12
CA LYS A 261 29.05 -3.72 14.68
C LYS A 261 29.17 -3.42 13.18
N LEU A 262 28.09 -3.55 12.41
CA LEU A 262 28.12 -3.21 11.00
C LEU A 262 28.15 -1.69 10.79
N PRO A 263 28.83 -1.22 9.73
CA PRO A 263 28.91 0.21 9.43
C PRO A 263 27.62 0.77 8.80
N TYR A 264 26.64 -0.09 8.51
CA TYR A 264 25.32 0.26 7.98
C TYR A 264 24.24 -0.55 8.70
N ALA A 265 23.00 -0.04 8.65
CA ALA A 265 21.86 -0.69 9.28
C ALA A 265 21.41 -1.94 8.49
N VAL A 266 21.07 -2.99 9.23
CA VAL A 266 20.45 -4.21 8.72
C VAL A 266 19.24 -4.55 9.58
N ASP A 267 18.08 -4.78 8.95
CA ASP A 267 16.82 -5.08 9.65
C ASP A 267 16.50 -6.58 9.68
N GLY A 268 17.43 -7.40 9.20
CA GLY A 268 17.29 -8.84 9.13
C GLY A 268 18.35 -9.49 8.24
N LEU A 269 18.06 -10.72 7.85
CA LEU A 269 18.80 -11.46 6.83
C LEU A 269 17.84 -11.89 5.72
N VAL A 270 18.35 -12.21 4.54
CA VAL A 270 17.57 -12.79 3.44
C VAL A 270 18.11 -14.17 3.17
N LEU A 271 17.27 -15.18 3.40
CA LEU A 271 17.53 -16.58 3.11
C LEU A 271 17.01 -16.88 1.70
N LYS A 272 17.86 -17.40 0.80
CA LYS A 272 17.48 -17.79 -0.56
C LYS A 272 17.95 -19.21 -0.86
N LEU A 273 17.24 -19.91 -1.72
CA LEU A 273 17.79 -21.08 -2.41
C LEU A 273 18.98 -20.65 -3.29
N ASP A 274 20.10 -21.37 -3.20
CA ASP A 274 21.29 -21.02 -3.98
C ASP A 274 21.06 -21.27 -5.49
N SER A 275 20.36 -22.35 -5.85
CA SER A 275 20.05 -22.67 -7.26
C SER A 275 18.94 -21.80 -7.82
N ILE A 276 19.20 -21.15 -8.96
CA ILE A 276 18.23 -20.31 -9.68
C ILE A 276 17.10 -21.17 -10.27
N GLU A 277 17.43 -22.34 -10.80
CA GLU A 277 16.43 -23.30 -11.32
C GLU A 277 15.45 -23.74 -10.22
N LEU A 278 15.95 -24.00 -9.01
CA LEU A 278 15.08 -24.36 -7.89
C LEU A 278 14.21 -23.18 -7.43
N GLN A 279 14.71 -21.94 -7.51
CA GLN A 279 13.89 -20.75 -7.24
C GLN A 279 12.77 -20.60 -8.28
N GLU A 280 13.06 -20.82 -9.57
CA GLU A 280 12.06 -20.79 -10.65
C GLU A 280 10.99 -21.86 -10.45
N ARG A 281 11.38 -23.08 -10.04
CA ARG A 281 10.45 -24.17 -9.71
C ARG A 281 9.58 -23.88 -8.49
N MET A 282 10.11 -23.18 -7.48
CA MET A 282 9.31 -22.70 -6.34
C MET A 282 8.27 -21.67 -6.77
N GLY A 283 8.58 -20.90 -7.81
CA GLY A 283 7.67 -19.92 -8.38
C GLY A 283 7.55 -18.64 -7.57
N VAL A 284 6.55 -17.85 -7.94
CA VAL A 284 6.21 -16.58 -7.31
C VAL A 284 4.75 -16.66 -6.89
N SER A 285 4.52 -16.74 -5.58
CA SER A 285 3.20 -16.51 -5.02
C SER A 285 3.17 -15.07 -4.53
N HIS A 286 2.06 -14.38 -4.70
CA HIS A 286 1.91 -13.13 -3.98
C HIS A 286 2.76 -11.95 -4.42
N ASN A 287 3.37 -12.04 -5.62
CA ASN A 287 4.45 -11.17 -6.09
C ASN A 287 5.73 -11.26 -5.27
N ARG A 288 5.86 -12.35 -4.52
CA ARG A 288 6.95 -12.63 -3.60
C ARG A 288 7.58 -13.92 -4.09
N PRO A 289 8.90 -13.97 -4.30
CA PRO A 289 9.50 -15.20 -4.79
C PRO A 289 9.50 -16.22 -3.65
N ASP A 290 8.92 -17.39 -3.87
CA ASP A 290 8.76 -18.40 -2.83
C ASP A 290 10.08 -19.11 -2.50
N GLY A 291 11.08 -19.01 -3.39
CA GLY A 291 12.44 -19.49 -3.18
C GLY A 291 13.31 -18.61 -2.27
N GLN A 292 12.77 -17.53 -1.70
CA GLN A 292 13.46 -16.69 -0.72
C GLN A 292 12.54 -16.15 0.38
N ILE A 293 13.12 -15.89 1.55
CA ILE A 293 12.41 -15.34 2.70
C ILE A 293 13.30 -14.39 3.51
N ALA A 294 12.71 -13.33 4.04
CA ALA A 294 13.39 -12.41 4.95
C ALA A 294 13.28 -12.91 6.40
N LEU A 295 14.42 -13.07 7.05
CA LEU A 295 14.55 -13.41 8.46
C LEU A 295 14.65 -12.09 9.23
N LYS A 296 13.53 -11.57 9.72
CA LYS A 296 13.53 -10.37 10.57
C LYS A 296 13.96 -10.74 11.98
N PHE A 297 14.68 -9.84 12.63
CA PHE A 297 14.90 -9.97 14.07
C PHE A 297 13.58 -9.65 14.79
N GLU A 298 13.33 -10.26 15.95
CA GLU A 298 12.15 -9.96 16.79
C GLU A 298 12.04 -8.44 17.02
N SER A 299 10.81 -7.91 16.99
CA SER A 299 10.53 -6.49 17.14
C SER A 299 11.07 -6.01 18.48
N ASP A 300 11.83 -4.91 18.45
CA ASP A 300 12.29 -4.24 19.67
C ASP A 300 11.03 -3.86 20.48
N GLN A 301 10.83 -4.51 21.62
CA GLN A 301 9.80 -4.10 22.58
C GLN A 301 10.38 -2.99 23.45
N ALA A 302 9.54 -2.03 23.82
CA ALA A 302 9.92 -0.97 24.75
C ALA A 302 9.12 -1.09 26.04
N LEU A 303 9.80 -0.96 27.17
CA LEU A 303 9.18 -0.89 28.50
C LEU A 303 8.85 0.56 28.81
N THR A 304 7.64 0.81 29.30
CA THR A 304 7.23 2.13 29.77
C THR A 304 6.09 2.05 30.76
N THR A 305 5.81 3.15 31.44
CA THR A 305 4.71 3.27 32.39
C THR A 305 3.50 3.96 31.76
N ILE A 306 2.29 3.47 32.08
CA ILE A 306 1.03 4.16 31.78
C ILE A 306 0.84 5.31 32.77
N LYS A 307 0.76 6.54 32.27
CA LYS A 307 0.46 7.73 33.08
C LYS A 307 -1.02 7.94 33.32
N ASP A 308 -1.83 7.66 32.30
CA ASP A 308 -3.26 7.92 32.31
C ASP A 308 -3.94 7.16 31.17
N ILE A 309 -5.26 7.01 31.22
CA ILE A 309 -6.07 6.40 30.17
C ILE A 309 -7.11 7.40 29.70
N THR A 310 -7.06 7.74 28.42
CA THR A 310 -8.00 8.68 27.78
C THR A 310 -8.95 7.97 26.84
N TYR A 311 -10.13 8.57 26.62
CA TYR A 311 -11.20 7.97 25.83
C TYR A 311 -11.47 8.76 24.56
N GLN A 312 -11.30 8.13 23.40
CA GLN A 312 -11.57 8.75 22.10
C GLN A 312 -12.92 8.29 21.55
N VAL A 313 -13.77 9.23 21.14
CA VAL A 313 -15.06 8.94 20.49
C VAL A 313 -14.85 8.80 18.98
N GLY A 314 -15.15 7.64 18.44
CA GLY A 314 -15.10 7.38 16.99
C GLY A 314 -16.33 7.89 16.24
N ARG A 315 -16.25 7.90 14.90
CA ARG A 315 -17.34 8.32 14.00
C ARG A 315 -18.67 7.56 14.19
N THR A 316 -18.61 6.31 14.66
CA THR A 316 -19.78 5.47 14.93
C THR A 316 -20.23 5.55 16.39
N GLY A 317 -19.63 6.44 17.19
CA GLY A 317 -19.89 6.53 18.63
C GLY A 317 -19.03 5.59 19.49
N LYS A 318 -18.28 4.64 18.91
CA LYS A 318 -17.41 3.74 19.68
C LYS A 318 -16.42 4.54 20.52
N ILE A 319 -16.37 4.27 21.81
CA ILE A 319 -15.38 4.81 22.73
C ILE A 319 -14.15 3.89 22.71
N THR A 320 -12.99 4.44 22.38
CA THR A 320 -11.72 3.70 22.31
C THR A 320 -10.79 4.18 23.41
N PRO A 321 -10.35 3.29 24.32
CA PRO A 321 -9.38 3.64 25.33
C PRO A 321 -7.95 3.74 24.75
N VAL A 322 -7.22 4.76 25.17
CA VAL A 322 -5.87 5.09 24.73
C VAL A 322 -5.01 5.40 25.95
N ALA A 323 -3.96 4.61 26.15
CA ALA A 323 -2.96 4.85 27.19
C ALA A 323 -2.12 6.07 26.83
N LEU A 324 -2.01 7.02 27.76
CA LEU A 324 -0.97 8.03 27.80
C LEU A 324 0.23 7.45 28.54
N LEU A 325 1.41 7.57 27.95
CA LEU A 325 2.59 6.85 28.38
C LEU A 325 3.69 7.83 28.83
N GLU A 326 4.60 7.34 29.67
CA GLU A 326 5.93 7.92 29.72
C GLU A 326 6.57 7.91 28.33
N PRO A 327 7.19 9.03 27.88
CA PRO A 327 7.81 9.07 26.56
C PRO A 327 8.90 7.99 26.47
N VAL A 328 8.72 7.04 25.55
CA VAL A 328 9.67 5.95 25.34
C VAL A 328 10.06 5.87 23.87
N ASP A 329 11.34 5.66 23.60
CA ASP A 329 11.80 5.45 22.24
C ASP A 329 11.55 4.00 21.81
N LEU A 330 10.77 3.86 20.73
CA LEU A 330 10.42 2.57 20.16
C LEU A 330 10.58 2.62 18.65
N MET A 331 11.51 1.83 18.11
CA MET A 331 11.79 1.76 16.66
C MET A 331 12.09 3.15 16.05
N GLY A 332 12.92 3.96 16.72
CA GLY A 332 13.35 5.28 16.23
C GLY A 332 12.28 6.38 16.27
N SER A 333 11.19 6.19 17.03
CA SER A 333 10.26 7.27 17.36
C SER A 333 9.88 7.24 18.83
N THR A 334 9.82 8.42 19.44
CA THR A 334 9.26 8.59 20.78
C THR A 334 7.74 8.35 20.74
N VAL A 335 7.29 7.38 21.53
CA VAL A 335 5.90 6.99 21.70
C VAL A 335 5.40 7.56 23.02
N GLN A 336 4.25 8.22 22.98
CA GLN A 336 3.58 8.79 24.16
C GLN A 336 2.12 8.34 24.29
N LYS A 337 1.60 7.64 23.27
CA LYS A 337 0.23 7.13 23.22
C LYS A 337 0.21 5.74 22.63
N ALA A 338 -0.53 4.83 23.24
CA ALA A 338 -0.75 3.48 22.73
C ALA A 338 -2.23 3.12 22.80
N THR A 339 -2.72 2.35 21.83
CA THR A 339 -4.09 1.85 21.88
C THR A 339 -4.20 0.71 22.90
N LEU A 340 -5.32 0.68 23.62
CA LEU A 340 -5.72 -0.43 24.49
C LEU A 340 -6.83 -1.28 23.86
N HIS A 341 -7.09 -1.11 22.55
CA HIS A 341 -8.12 -1.80 21.75
C HIS A 341 -9.58 -1.58 22.16
N ASN A 342 -9.98 -2.02 23.35
CA ASN A 342 -11.33 -1.99 23.89
C ASN A 342 -11.29 -2.20 25.42
N PHE A 343 -12.44 -2.16 26.09
CA PHE A 343 -12.49 -2.23 27.56
C PHE A 343 -12.28 -3.64 28.07
N ALA A 344 -12.80 -4.65 27.36
CA ALA A 344 -12.53 -6.06 27.66
C ALA A 344 -11.02 -6.40 27.64
N TYR A 345 -10.24 -5.79 26.75
CA TYR A 345 -8.79 -6.00 26.66
C TYR A 345 -8.05 -5.44 27.88
N ILE A 346 -8.50 -4.29 28.40
CA ILE A 346 -7.91 -3.70 29.62
C ILE A 346 -8.14 -4.62 30.81
N GLU A 347 -9.33 -5.22 30.90
CA GLU A 347 -9.70 -6.14 31.98
C GLU A 347 -9.01 -7.50 31.87
N GLU A 348 -8.97 -8.08 30.67
CA GLU A 348 -8.27 -9.35 30.42
C GLU A 348 -6.78 -9.27 30.81
N LYS A 349 -6.17 -8.10 30.58
CA LYS A 349 -4.74 -7.86 30.83
C LYS A 349 -4.45 -7.14 32.15
N PHE A 350 -5.46 -6.88 32.99
CA PHE A 350 -5.34 -6.15 34.25
C PHE A 350 -4.58 -4.80 34.12
N ILE A 351 -4.82 -4.08 33.02
CA ILE A 351 -4.12 -2.84 32.70
C ILE A 351 -4.68 -1.70 33.56
N GLY A 352 -3.79 -1.03 34.30
CA GLY A 352 -4.12 0.06 35.21
C GLY A 352 -3.28 1.32 34.99
N ILE A 353 -3.63 2.41 35.69
CA ILE A 353 -2.81 3.62 35.72
C ILE A 353 -1.58 3.35 36.60
N GLY A 354 -0.39 3.74 36.15
CA GLY A 354 0.87 3.40 36.81
C GLY A 354 1.41 2.01 36.46
N ALA A 355 0.69 1.23 35.65
CA ALA A 355 1.17 -0.08 35.20
C ALA A 355 2.42 0.06 34.32
N GLU A 356 3.42 -0.78 34.56
CA GLU A 356 4.54 -0.95 33.65
C GLU A 356 4.15 -1.95 32.55
N VAL A 357 4.32 -1.54 31.30
CA VAL A 357 3.83 -2.27 30.14
C VAL A 357 4.91 -2.42 29.09
N THR A 358 4.83 -3.53 28.36
CA THR A 358 5.57 -3.70 27.13
C THR A 358 4.77 -3.15 25.96
N LEU A 359 5.43 -2.29 25.20
CA LEU A 359 4.93 -1.80 23.94
C LEU A 359 5.58 -2.57 22.81
N GLU A 360 4.74 -2.96 21.88
CA GLU A 360 5.17 -3.12 20.51
C GLU A 360 4.45 -2.09 19.68
N LYS A 361 4.91 -1.96 18.45
CA LYS A 361 4.03 -1.37 17.47
C LYS A 361 3.45 -2.48 16.63
N LYS A 362 2.11 -2.54 16.55
CA LYS A 362 1.43 -3.54 15.73
C LYS A 362 1.73 -3.25 14.28
N GLY A 363 2.57 -4.12 13.75
CA GLY A 363 3.70 -3.70 12.95
C GLY A 363 3.99 -2.22 13.06
N ASP A 364 4.91 -1.83 13.89
CA ASP A 364 5.85 -0.84 13.41
C ASP A 364 5.36 0.58 13.73
N ILE A 365 4.05 0.76 13.88
CA ILE A 365 3.32 2.01 13.73
C ILE A 365 2.43 2.32 14.88
N ILE A 366 1.40 1.48 15.06
CA ILE A 366 0.33 1.77 15.99
C ILE A 366 0.87 1.18 17.27
N PRO A 367 1.36 2.03 18.18
CA PRO A 367 1.87 1.53 19.44
C PRO A 367 0.67 0.91 20.15
N GLN A 368 0.86 -0.31 20.60
CA GLN A 368 -0.14 -1.01 21.39
C GLN A 368 0.55 -1.59 22.61
N VAL A 369 -0.20 -1.61 23.71
CA VAL A 369 0.20 -2.39 24.86
C VAL A 369 0.06 -3.86 24.48
N VAL A 370 1.09 -4.65 24.74
CA VAL A 370 1.13 -6.09 24.41
C VAL A 370 0.96 -6.93 25.65
N ASP A 371 1.73 -6.58 26.68
CA ASP A 371 1.72 -7.27 27.95
C ASP A 371 2.00 -6.33 29.11
N ILE A 372 1.55 -6.77 30.28
CA ILE A 372 1.78 -6.09 31.54
C ILE A 372 3.00 -6.69 32.23
N VAL A 373 3.86 -5.83 32.77
CA VAL A 373 5.06 -6.21 33.52
C VAL A 373 4.79 -6.08 35.00
N SER A 374 4.14 -4.98 35.40
CA SER A 374 3.63 -4.79 36.75
C SER A 374 2.23 -4.15 36.69
N PRO A 375 1.29 -4.61 37.53
CA PRO A 375 -0.04 -4.03 37.59
C PRO A 375 0.02 -2.60 38.11
N GLY A 376 -0.92 -1.78 37.63
CA GLY A 376 -1.16 -0.44 38.13
C GLY A 376 -2.40 -0.38 39.01
N ASP A 377 -2.77 0.84 39.41
CA ASP A 377 -4.04 1.13 40.07
C ASP A 377 -5.22 1.00 39.09
N ASP A 378 -6.41 0.78 39.63
CA ASP A 378 -7.63 0.68 38.85
C ASP A 378 -7.86 1.92 37.96
N TYR A 379 -8.43 1.69 36.78
CA TYR A 379 -8.85 2.75 35.87
C TYR A 379 -10.35 3.00 35.99
N VAL A 380 -10.79 4.24 35.76
CA VAL A 380 -12.20 4.62 35.86
C VAL A 380 -12.89 4.45 34.51
N ARG A 381 -13.79 3.46 34.40
CA ARG A 381 -14.64 3.35 33.20
C ARG A 381 -15.48 4.63 33.02
N PRO A 382 -15.63 5.15 31.78
CA PRO A 382 -16.47 6.31 31.54
C PRO A 382 -17.95 5.96 31.75
N ASP A 383 -18.65 6.71 32.59
CA ASP A 383 -20.11 6.61 32.80
C ASP A 383 -20.91 7.41 31.75
N LYS A 384 -20.27 8.44 31.18
CA LYS A 384 -20.82 9.35 30.18
C LYS A 384 -19.87 9.51 29.01
N CYS A 385 -20.43 9.92 27.87
CA CYS A 385 -19.63 10.22 26.69
C CYS A 385 -18.63 11.34 26.98
N PRO A 386 -17.31 11.13 26.79
CA PRO A 386 -16.29 12.13 27.08
C PRO A 386 -16.36 13.35 26.13
N SER A 387 -17.11 13.26 25.04
CA SER A 387 -17.31 14.37 24.10
C SER A 387 -18.58 15.18 24.39
N CYS A 388 -19.72 14.53 24.64
CA CYS A 388 -21.02 15.21 24.72
C CYS A 388 -21.71 15.08 26.08
N GLY A 389 -21.13 14.34 27.03
CA GLY A 389 -21.69 14.11 28.37
C GLY A 389 -22.95 13.24 28.43
N GLY A 390 -23.48 12.78 27.30
CA GLY A 390 -24.68 11.96 27.26
C GLY A 390 -24.43 10.48 27.60
N PRO A 391 -25.49 9.67 27.74
CA PRO A 391 -25.39 8.27 28.15
C PRO A 391 -24.59 7.42 27.15
N LEU A 392 -23.98 6.36 27.67
CA LEU A 392 -23.26 5.34 26.91
C LEU A 392 -24.01 4.01 26.94
N ILE A 393 -23.90 3.26 25.85
CA ILE A 393 -24.34 1.86 25.77
C ILE A 393 -23.10 0.97 25.96
N ASP A 394 -23.18 0.01 26.87
CA ASP A 394 -22.17 -1.03 27.09
C ASP A 394 -22.59 -2.32 26.38
N ASP A 395 -21.69 -2.89 25.57
CA ASP A 395 -21.89 -4.20 24.90
C ASP A 395 -20.97 -5.30 25.47
N ASP A 396 -20.49 -5.12 26.70
CA ASP A 396 -19.49 -5.94 27.41
C ASP A 396 -18.08 -5.87 26.83
N THR A 397 -17.93 -5.40 25.59
CA THR A 397 -16.62 -5.24 24.93
C THR A 397 -16.23 -3.78 24.79
N ASN A 398 -17.17 -2.92 24.44
CA ASN A 398 -17.00 -1.52 24.10
C ASN A 398 -18.15 -0.66 24.65
N PHE A 399 -17.83 0.60 24.90
CA PHE A 399 -18.83 1.63 25.10
C PHE A 399 -19.16 2.36 23.79
N TRP A 400 -20.42 2.79 23.66
CA TRP A 400 -20.93 3.49 22.48
C TRP A 400 -21.72 4.74 22.86
N CYS A 401 -21.37 5.88 22.24
CA CYS A 401 -22.17 7.10 22.29
C CYS A 401 -23.15 7.16 21.13
N MET A 402 -24.44 7.03 21.42
CA MET A 402 -25.52 7.12 20.42
C MET A 402 -26.18 8.50 20.35
N ASN A 403 -25.76 9.45 21.19
CA ASN A 403 -26.33 10.80 21.23
C ASN A 403 -26.12 11.55 19.91
N ILE A 404 -27.13 12.34 19.55
CA ILE A 404 -27.13 13.24 18.39
C ILE A 404 -27.66 14.60 18.90
N PRO A 405 -26.90 15.70 18.76
CA PRO A 405 -25.54 15.76 18.21
C PRO A 405 -24.47 15.26 19.19
N CYS A 406 -23.30 14.90 18.67
CA CYS A 406 -22.12 14.59 19.47
C CYS A 406 -20.88 15.11 18.74
N ARG A 407 -20.23 16.15 19.31
CA ARG A 407 -19.13 16.91 18.66
C ARG A 407 -18.10 16.01 17.99
N GLU A 408 -17.46 15.10 18.74
CA GLU A 408 -16.42 14.24 18.17
C GLU A 408 -16.99 13.25 17.15
N ARG A 409 -18.23 12.76 17.32
CA ARG A 409 -18.85 11.85 16.34
C ARG A 409 -19.07 12.57 15.02
N ASP A 410 -19.61 13.79 15.06
CA ASP A 410 -19.94 14.59 13.88
C ASP A 410 -18.68 15.14 13.19
N ILE A 411 -17.69 15.62 13.95
CA ILE A 411 -16.36 15.98 13.39
C ILE A 411 -15.72 14.77 12.72
N ASN A 412 -15.73 13.58 13.36
CA ASN A 412 -15.14 12.39 12.75
C ASN A 412 -15.93 11.87 11.54
N ARG A 413 -17.25 12.13 11.45
CA ARG A 413 -18.05 11.89 10.23
C ARG A 413 -17.61 12.82 9.10
N ILE A 414 -17.43 14.12 9.38
CA ILE A 414 -16.91 15.10 8.41
C ILE A 414 -15.51 14.70 7.93
N ILE A 415 -14.61 14.34 8.85
CA ILE A 415 -13.26 13.89 8.51
C ILE A 415 -13.28 12.59 7.70
N TYR A 416 -14.20 11.68 8.00
CA TYR A 416 -14.37 10.47 7.20
C TYR A 416 -14.82 10.80 5.77
N TRP A 417 -15.78 11.71 5.60
CA TRP A 417 -16.24 12.19 4.29
C TRP A 417 -15.08 12.80 3.48
N ILE A 418 -14.36 13.76 4.07
CA ILE A 418 -13.18 14.41 3.49
C ILE A 418 -12.15 13.37 3.03
N ARG A 419 -11.81 12.41 3.90
CA ARG A 419 -10.83 11.35 3.60
C ARG A 419 -11.32 10.37 2.54
N THR A 420 -12.61 10.13 2.44
CA THR A 420 -13.19 9.20 1.46
C THR A 420 -13.21 9.81 0.06
N LEU A 421 -13.39 11.13 -0.02
CA LEU A 421 -13.36 11.86 -1.29
C LEU A 421 -11.97 12.36 -1.70
N ASP A 422 -10.95 12.14 -0.86
CA ASP A 422 -9.58 12.63 -1.05
C ASP A 422 -9.49 14.16 -1.16
N MET A 423 -10.26 14.85 -0.32
CA MET A 423 -10.30 16.31 -0.28
C MET A 423 -9.03 16.86 0.39
N LYS A 424 -8.10 17.38 -0.43
CA LYS A 424 -6.84 17.97 0.03
C LYS A 424 -7.06 19.32 0.70
N GLY A 425 -6.23 19.65 1.68
CA GLY A 425 -6.28 20.93 2.39
C GLY A 425 -7.22 20.98 3.60
N PHE A 426 -7.87 19.87 3.96
CA PHE A 426 -8.74 19.77 5.13
C PHE A 426 -8.07 18.95 6.24
N SER A 427 -7.55 19.62 7.28
CA SER A 427 -7.04 18.94 8.48
C SER A 427 -8.13 18.76 9.54
N LYS A 428 -7.92 17.82 10.50
CA LYS A 428 -8.83 17.68 11.66
C LYS A 428 -8.96 19.00 12.43
N SER A 429 -7.83 19.65 12.71
CA SER A 429 -7.79 20.94 13.41
C SER A 429 -8.55 22.04 12.67
N PHE A 430 -8.57 22.00 11.34
CA PHE A 430 -9.31 22.98 10.55
C PHE A 430 -10.83 22.76 10.65
N VAL A 431 -11.28 21.51 10.57
CA VAL A 431 -12.71 21.16 10.78
C VAL A 431 -13.14 21.49 12.22
N GLU A 432 -12.29 21.22 13.21
CA GLU A 432 -12.54 21.59 14.62
C GLU A 432 -12.73 23.10 14.76
N LYS A 433 -11.90 23.94 14.12
CA LYS A 433 -12.08 25.40 14.13
C LYS A 433 -13.42 25.83 13.50
N LEU A 434 -13.76 25.27 12.34
CA LEU A 434 -15.05 25.56 11.68
C LEU A 434 -16.25 25.14 12.54
N TRP A 435 -16.10 24.04 13.26
CA TRP A 435 -17.07 23.62 14.26
C TRP A 435 -17.15 24.62 15.41
N ASP A 436 -16.04 25.01 16.01
CA ASP A 436 -16.04 25.89 17.17
C ASP A 436 -16.56 27.31 16.82
N MET A 437 -16.44 27.73 15.55
CA MET A 437 -17.02 28.97 15.00
C MET A 437 -18.50 28.84 14.57
N GLU A 438 -19.11 27.68 14.79
CA GLU A 438 -20.50 27.37 14.40
C GLU A 438 -20.81 27.47 12.91
N LYS A 439 -19.76 27.43 12.07
CA LYS A 439 -19.89 27.48 10.60
C LYS A 439 -20.22 26.11 10.00
N VAL A 440 -19.86 25.04 10.70
CA VAL A 440 -20.07 23.66 10.25
C VAL A 440 -20.59 22.81 11.41
N ARG A 441 -21.73 22.16 11.21
CA ARG A 441 -22.33 21.17 12.11
C ARG A 441 -22.60 19.83 11.41
N SER A 442 -22.63 19.84 10.08
CA SER A 442 -22.84 18.68 9.23
C SER A 442 -21.84 18.64 8.07
N VAL A 443 -21.86 17.55 7.31
CA VAL A 443 -21.08 17.46 6.07
C VAL A 443 -21.62 18.41 5.00
N ALA A 444 -22.95 18.59 4.93
CA ALA A 444 -23.57 19.44 3.93
C ALA A 444 -23.19 20.91 4.14
N ASP A 445 -22.99 21.34 5.39
CA ASP A 445 -22.54 22.70 5.71
C ASP A 445 -21.20 23.04 5.07
N LEU A 446 -20.30 22.06 4.89
CA LEU A 446 -19.03 22.28 4.18
C LEU A 446 -19.26 22.83 2.76
N TYR A 447 -20.29 22.33 2.08
CA TYR A 447 -20.64 22.74 0.72
C TYR A 447 -21.46 24.05 0.68
N ARG A 448 -21.94 24.52 1.85
CA ARG A 448 -22.68 25.78 2.00
C ARG A 448 -21.81 26.96 2.45
N LEU A 449 -20.57 26.69 2.86
CA LEU A 449 -19.61 27.73 3.26
C LEU A 449 -19.42 28.77 2.14
N LYS A 450 -19.21 30.01 2.54
CA LYS A 450 -18.84 31.12 1.66
C LYS A 450 -17.40 31.55 1.92
N PRO A 451 -16.73 32.22 0.97
CA PRO A 451 -15.38 32.74 1.17
C PRO A 451 -15.23 33.56 2.45
N ASP A 452 -16.23 34.38 2.78
CA ASP A 452 -16.25 35.24 3.97
C ASP A 452 -16.29 34.46 5.29
N ASP A 453 -16.79 33.21 5.29
CA ASP A 453 -16.76 32.35 6.48
C ASP A 453 -15.34 31.90 6.82
N LEU A 454 -14.43 31.90 5.86
CA LEU A 454 -13.04 31.45 6.03
C LEU A 454 -12.05 32.60 6.27
N THR A 455 -12.38 33.82 5.85
CA THR A 455 -11.55 35.01 6.08
C THR A 455 -11.42 35.37 7.57
N ALA A 456 -12.37 34.91 8.40
CA ALA A 456 -12.34 35.08 9.84
C ALA A 456 -11.37 34.13 10.57
N ILE A 457 -10.69 33.23 9.85
CA ILE A 457 -9.78 32.24 10.42
C ILE A 457 -8.33 32.71 10.29
N ASP A 458 -7.69 32.97 11.43
CA ASP A 458 -6.29 33.38 11.48
C ASP A 458 -5.36 32.37 10.79
N GLY A 459 -4.49 32.90 9.92
CA GLY A 459 -3.49 32.13 9.17
C GLY A 459 -3.96 31.57 7.82
N ILE A 460 -5.17 31.91 7.36
CA ILE A 460 -5.68 31.48 6.05
C ILE A 460 -5.59 32.61 5.04
N GLY A 461 -4.70 32.45 4.05
CA GLY A 461 -4.56 33.37 2.93
C GLY A 461 -5.55 33.09 1.78
N ALA A 462 -5.73 34.06 0.89
CA ALA A 462 -6.64 33.98 -0.25
C ALA A 462 -6.38 32.78 -1.19
N SER A 463 -5.12 32.36 -1.33
CA SER A 463 -4.75 31.18 -2.13
C SER A 463 -5.28 29.87 -1.54
N THR A 464 -5.26 29.74 -0.21
CA THR A 464 -5.81 28.58 0.52
C THR A 464 -7.32 28.53 0.38
N ILE A 465 -8.01 29.67 0.51
CA ILE A 465 -9.46 29.78 0.30
C ILE A 465 -9.84 29.34 -1.12
N LYS A 466 -9.10 29.81 -2.14
CA LYS A 466 -9.34 29.42 -3.53
C LYS A 466 -9.15 27.91 -3.74
N SER A 467 -8.10 27.32 -3.17
CA SER A 467 -7.83 25.88 -3.24
C SER A 467 -8.93 25.05 -2.55
N PHE A 468 -9.42 25.55 -1.41
CA PHE A 468 -10.50 24.95 -0.63
C PHE A 468 -11.80 24.84 -1.44
N PHE A 469 -12.26 25.97 -2.01
CA PHE A 469 -13.49 25.99 -2.80
C PHE A 469 -13.37 25.19 -4.09
N LYS A 470 -12.21 25.21 -4.75
CA LYS A 470 -11.95 24.35 -5.90
C LYS A 470 -12.05 22.86 -5.54
N THR A 471 -11.61 22.49 -4.34
CA THR A 471 -11.72 21.11 -3.87
C THR A 471 -13.19 20.73 -3.63
N LEU A 472 -13.98 21.60 -2.97
CA LEU A 472 -15.41 21.38 -2.77
C LEU A 472 -16.18 21.23 -4.09
N GLU A 473 -15.90 22.11 -5.06
CA GLU A 473 -16.51 22.06 -6.40
C GLU A 473 -16.16 20.76 -7.12
N SER A 474 -14.91 20.28 -7.01
CA SER A 474 -14.52 19.00 -7.61
C SER A 474 -15.20 17.77 -6.98
N THR A 475 -15.78 17.94 -5.79
CA THR A 475 -16.46 16.88 -5.04
C THR A 475 -17.96 17.11 -4.89
N SER A 476 -18.53 18.15 -5.51
CA SER A 476 -19.98 18.43 -5.48
C SER A 476 -20.77 17.62 -6.52
N GLU A 477 -20.10 16.89 -7.41
CA GLU A 477 -20.74 15.93 -8.31
C GLU A 477 -20.09 14.54 -8.20
N MET A 478 -20.89 13.48 -7.97
CA MET A 478 -20.37 12.11 -7.88
C MET A 478 -21.42 11.04 -8.19
N TYR A 479 -20.97 9.80 -8.41
CA TYR A 479 -21.87 8.65 -8.54
C TYR A 479 -22.37 8.14 -7.18
N MET A 480 -23.55 7.52 -7.17
CA MET A 480 -24.23 7.03 -5.96
C MET A 480 -23.35 6.06 -5.13
N GLU A 481 -22.52 5.24 -5.76
CA GLU A 481 -21.62 4.32 -5.07
C GLU A 481 -20.61 5.09 -4.17
N LYS A 482 -20.08 6.20 -4.69
CA LYS A 482 -19.12 7.04 -3.97
C LYS A 482 -19.82 7.80 -2.85
N PHE A 483 -21.03 8.29 -3.11
CA PHE A 483 -21.88 8.96 -2.12
C PHE A 483 -22.16 8.05 -0.92
N ILE A 484 -22.71 6.85 -1.13
CA ILE A 484 -23.01 5.87 -0.07
C ILE A 484 -21.76 5.48 0.71
N THR A 485 -20.63 5.28 0.02
CA THR A 485 -19.35 4.99 0.68
C THR A 485 -18.94 6.14 1.61
N ALA A 486 -19.08 7.39 1.17
CA ALA A 486 -18.69 8.57 1.93
C ALA A 486 -19.59 8.88 3.12
N LEU A 487 -20.86 8.45 3.10
CA LEU A 487 -21.76 8.53 4.27
C LEU A 487 -21.22 7.75 5.48
N GLY A 488 -20.37 6.75 5.25
CA GLY A 488 -19.72 6.02 6.33
C GLY A 488 -20.66 5.09 7.09
N ILE A 489 -21.68 4.54 6.44
CA ILE A 489 -22.60 3.55 7.01
C ILE A 489 -21.80 2.37 7.62
N PRO A 490 -22.05 2.00 8.89
CA PRO A 490 -21.41 0.84 9.53
C PRO A 490 -21.49 -0.42 8.66
N THR A 491 -20.38 -1.15 8.55
CA THR A 491 -20.23 -2.35 7.71
C THR A 491 -20.45 -2.17 6.20
N CYS A 492 -20.83 -0.97 5.73
CA CYS A 492 -20.94 -0.65 4.32
C CYS A 492 -19.59 -0.23 3.74
N SER A 493 -18.93 -1.14 3.03
CA SER A 493 -17.69 -0.91 2.29
C SER A 493 -17.97 -0.33 0.90
N LYS A 494 -16.92 0.10 0.18
CA LYS A 494 -17.03 0.50 -1.24
C LYS A 494 -17.66 -0.60 -2.11
N SER A 495 -17.31 -1.86 -1.88
CA SER A 495 -17.93 -3.00 -2.58
C SER A 495 -19.39 -3.20 -2.18
N THR A 496 -19.73 -2.95 -0.92
CA THR A 496 -21.11 -3.00 -0.43
C THR A 496 -21.95 -1.92 -1.13
N ALA A 497 -21.47 -0.67 -1.18
CA ALA A 497 -22.12 0.43 -1.87
C ALA A 497 -22.31 0.14 -3.38
N ALA A 498 -21.29 -0.40 -4.03
CA ALA A 498 -21.38 -0.81 -5.44
C ALA A 498 -22.42 -1.92 -5.66
N ALA A 499 -22.49 -2.89 -4.76
CA ALA A 499 -23.50 -3.95 -4.82
C ALA A 499 -24.92 -3.40 -4.62
N LEU A 500 -25.12 -2.45 -3.71
CA LEU A 500 -26.41 -1.79 -3.50
C LEU A 500 -26.86 -1.08 -4.78
N VAL A 501 -26.00 -0.24 -5.36
CA VAL A 501 -26.33 0.50 -6.59
C VAL A 501 -26.56 -0.43 -7.78
N HIS A 502 -25.77 -1.50 -7.89
CA HIS A 502 -25.93 -2.47 -8.97
C HIS A 502 -27.28 -3.20 -8.92
N ASN A 503 -27.75 -3.58 -7.72
CA ASN A 503 -28.97 -4.39 -7.58
C ASN A 503 -30.24 -3.54 -7.44
N PHE A 504 -30.16 -2.33 -6.89
CA PHE A 504 -31.33 -1.49 -6.59
C PHE A 504 -31.36 -0.15 -7.35
N GLY A 505 -30.32 0.16 -8.13
CA GLY A 505 -30.20 1.37 -8.93
C GLY A 505 -29.48 2.52 -8.22
N GLY A 506 -29.17 3.60 -8.96
CA GLY A 506 -28.45 4.78 -8.46
C GLY A 506 -29.32 5.80 -7.74
N ASP A 507 -30.37 5.35 -7.06
CA ASP A 507 -31.40 6.17 -6.43
C ASP A 507 -31.38 5.94 -4.91
N TRP A 508 -31.27 7.03 -4.14
CA TRP A 508 -31.12 6.95 -2.69
C TRP A 508 -32.39 6.41 -2.04
N ASP A 509 -33.57 6.82 -2.49
CA ASP A 509 -34.85 6.44 -1.89
C ASP A 509 -35.12 4.95 -2.09
N LYS A 510 -34.71 4.41 -3.25
CA LYS A 510 -34.77 2.98 -3.51
C LYS A 510 -33.80 2.19 -2.64
N ILE A 511 -32.56 2.67 -2.50
CA ILE A 511 -31.55 1.98 -1.69
C ILE A 511 -31.88 2.03 -0.20
N SER A 512 -32.38 3.17 0.29
CA SER A 512 -32.65 3.38 1.72
C SER A 512 -33.87 2.62 2.22
N SER A 513 -34.78 2.24 1.31
CA SER A 513 -35.99 1.48 1.61
C SER A 513 -35.83 -0.05 1.51
N VAL A 514 -34.67 -0.57 1.07
CA VAL A 514 -34.47 -2.01 0.92
C VAL A 514 -34.50 -2.72 2.28
N PRO A 515 -35.34 -3.76 2.46
CA PRO A 515 -35.39 -4.52 3.70
C PRO A 515 -34.16 -5.41 3.88
N SER A 516 -33.77 -5.67 5.14
CA SER A 516 -32.59 -6.48 5.48
C SER A 516 -32.62 -7.88 4.88
N ASP A 517 -33.80 -8.48 4.74
CA ASP A 517 -33.97 -9.82 4.17
C ASP A 517 -33.64 -9.87 2.67
N GLU A 518 -33.85 -8.77 1.93
CA GLU A 518 -33.43 -8.67 0.54
C GLU A 518 -31.93 -8.42 0.41
N LEU A 519 -31.37 -7.57 1.28
CA LEU A 519 -29.93 -7.37 1.33
C LEU A 519 -29.18 -8.66 1.67
N ALA A 520 -29.70 -9.48 2.58
CA ALA A 520 -29.10 -10.76 2.97
C ALA A 520 -29.06 -11.78 1.83
N LYS A 521 -29.87 -11.62 0.77
CA LYS A 521 -29.82 -12.49 -0.43
C LYS A 521 -28.66 -12.16 -1.36
N LEU A 522 -28.03 -10.99 -1.20
CA LEU A 522 -26.92 -10.59 -2.04
C LEU A 522 -25.64 -11.37 -1.70
N SER A 523 -24.91 -11.78 -2.74
CA SER A 523 -23.62 -12.47 -2.58
C SER A 523 -22.63 -11.59 -1.81
N GLY A 524 -22.18 -12.07 -0.64
CA GLY A 524 -21.27 -11.34 0.24
C GLY A 524 -21.94 -10.60 1.40
N PHE A 525 -23.27 -10.61 1.49
CA PHE A 525 -24.01 -10.12 2.66
C PHE A 525 -24.40 -11.29 3.57
N GLY A 526 -23.96 -11.24 4.82
CA GLY A 526 -24.52 -12.07 5.88
C GLY A 526 -25.71 -11.37 6.54
N LYS A 527 -26.58 -12.12 7.24
CA LYS A 527 -27.75 -11.58 7.95
C LYS A 527 -27.39 -10.39 8.85
N THR A 528 -26.37 -10.54 9.70
CA THR A 528 -25.90 -9.48 10.62
C THR A 528 -25.36 -8.26 9.88
N SER A 529 -24.69 -8.44 8.74
CA SER A 529 -24.20 -7.31 7.93
C SER A 529 -25.35 -6.57 7.24
N ALA A 530 -26.37 -7.29 6.76
CA ALA A 530 -27.56 -6.68 6.19
C ALA A 530 -28.34 -5.83 7.22
N GLU A 531 -28.56 -6.38 8.42
CA GLU A 531 -29.18 -5.65 9.53
C GLU A 531 -28.37 -4.40 9.92
N SER A 532 -27.04 -4.51 10.01
CA SER A 532 -26.15 -3.39 10.31
C SER A 532 -26.19 -2.30 9.24
N VAL A 533 -26.22 -2.67 7.95
CA VAL A 533 -26.35 -1.72 6.84
C VAL A 533 -27.70 -1.01 6.88
N CYS A 534 -28.83 -1.72 7.03
CA CYS A 534 -30.15 -1.09 7.12
C CYS A 534 -30.26 -0.14 8.31
N SER A 535 -29.76 -0.56 9.48
CA SER A 535 -29.72 0.30 10.68
C SER A 535 -28.87 1.56 10.44
N GLY A 536 -27.70 1.38 9.83
CA GLY A 536 -26.81 2.49 9.50
C GLY A 536 -27.36 3.44 8.43
N ILE A 537 -28.11 2.95 7.44
CA ILE A 537 -28.81 3.80 6.46
C ILE A 537 -29.85 4.67 7.18
N LYS A 538 -30.66 4.09 8.08
CA LYS A 538 -31.62 4.86 8.88
C LYS A 538 -30.94 5.95 9.71
N GLU A 539 -29.78 5.65 10.30
CA GLU A 539 -28.99 6.61 11.09
C GLU A 539 -28.49 7.80 10.26
N VAL A 540 -28.13 7.58 8.99
CA VAL A 540 -27.57 8.63 8.12
C VAL A 540 -28.60 9.26 7.17
N SER A 541 -29.88 8.87 7.23
CA SER A 541 -30.89 9.30 6.25
C SER A 541 -31.03 10.82 6.18
N SER A 542 -31.17 11.47 7.33
CA SER A 542 -31.28 12.94 7.39
C SER A 542 -30.04 13.64 6.83
N MET A 543 -28.85 13.11 7.12
CA MET A 543 -27.59 13.63 6.56
C MET A 543 -27.51 13.41 5.05
N ALA A 544 -27.95 12.26 4.55
CA ALA A 544 -27.95 11.94 3.13
C ALA A 544 -28.93 12.85 2.37
N GLU A 545 -30.15 13.02 2.87
CA GLU A 545 -31.17 13.92 2.32
C GLU A 545 -30.67 15.37 2.26
N ASP A 546 -30.02 15.85 3.33
CA ASP A 546 -29.45 17.19 3.37
C ASP A 546 -28.30 17.37 2.37
N LEU A 547 -27.43 16.36 2.24
CA LEU A 547 -26.35 16.36 1.26
C LEU A 547 -26.85 16.33 -0.20
N LEU A 548 -27.94 15.61 -0.47
CA LEU A 548 -28.54 15.54 -1.81
C LEU A 548 -29.08 16.89 -2.30
N GLN A 549 -29.27 17.88 -1.41
CA GLN A 549 -29.63 19.25 -1.79
C GLN A 549 -28.44 20.07 -2.31
N VAL A 550 -27.21 19.69 -1.94
CA VAL A 550 -25.98 20.45 -2.27
C VAL A 550 -25.01 19.66 -3.16
N ILE A 551 -25.23 18.35 -3.33
CA ILE A 551 -24.43 17.45 -4.17
C ILE A 551 -25.30 16.91 -5.30
N ARG A 552 -24.75 16.94 -6.51
CA ARG A 552 -25.38 16.33 -7.68
C ARG A 552 -24.95 14.87 -7.84
N ILE A 553 -25.91 13.97 -7.78
CA ILE A 553 -25.67 12.56 -8.14
C ILE A 553 -25.66 12.41 -9.66
N LYS A 554 -24.52 11.96 -10.19
CA LYS A 554 -24.40 11.59 -11.60
C LYS A 554 -25.16 10.28 -11.85
N GLN A 555 -26.01 10.30 -12.86
CA GLN A 555 -26.57 9.08 -13.42
C GLN A 555 -25.57 8.50 -14.42
N LYS A 556 -25.35 7.18 -14.36
CA LYS A 556 -24.61 6.50 -15.42
C LYS A 556 -25.43 6.54 -16.70
N LYS A 557 -24.77 6.74 -17.83
CA LYS A 557 -25.48 6.70 -19.12
C LYS A 557 -25.98 5.26 -19.31
N GLN A 558 -27.25 5.13 -19.68
CA GLN A 558 -27.74 3.87 -20.21
C GLN A 558 -27.43 3.85 -21.70
N GLY A 559 -26.76 2.80 -22.17
CA GLY A 559 -26.37 2.68 -23.56
C GLY A 559 -25.97 1.26 -23.91
N VAL A 560 -25.24 1.11 -25.01
CA VAL A 560 -24.87 -0.21 -25.55
C VAL A 560 -24.04 -1.03 -24.55
N LEU A 561 -23.34 -0.38 -23.60
CA LEU A 561 -22.53 -1.05 -22.59
C LEU A 561 -23.32 -1.53 -21.36
N THR A 562 -24.58 -1.11 -21.19
CA THR A 562 -25.41 -1.53 -20.05
C THR A 562 -25.55 -3.05 -20.00
N GLY A 563 -25.30 -3.64 -18.82
CA GLY A 563 -25.38 -5.09 -18.61
C GLY A 563 -24.23 -5.90 -19.22
N LYS A 564 -23.30 -5.25 -19.93
CA LYS A 564 -22.09 -5.88 -20.46
C LYS A 564 -20.92 -5.64 -19.51
N SER A 565 -20.01 -6.61 -19.44
CA SER A 565 -18.78 -6.49 -18.67
C SER A 565 -17.55 -6.56 -19.56
N PHE A 566 -16.55 -5.72 -19.26
CA PHE A 566 -15.36 -5.51 -20.08
C PHE A 566 -14.10 -5.71 -19.26
N CYS A 567 -13.13 -6.42 -19.82
CA CYS A 567 -11.78 -6.49 -19.29
C CYS A 567 -10.84 -6.02 -20.39
N VAL A 568 -9.79 -5.28 -20.04
CA VAL A 568 -8.76 -4.90 -21.00
C VAL A 568 -7.47 -5.68 -20.76
N THR A 569 -6.80 -6.07 -21.84
CA THR A 569 -5.45 -6.65 -21.84
C THR A 569 -4.57 -5.97 -22.88
N GLY A 570 -3.25 -5.98 -22.67
CA GLY A 570 -2.34 -5.18 -23.49
C GLY A 570 -2.43 -3.68 -23.21
N SER A 571 -1.82 -2.89 -24.10
CA SER A 571 -1.94 -1.44 -24.19
C SER A 571 -3.01 -1.06 -25.20
N LEU A 572 -3.83 -0.07 -24.83
CA LEU A 572 -4.74 0.63 -25.74
C LEU A 572 -3.99 1.82 -26.36
N THR A 573 -4.36 2.21 -27.57
CA THR A 573 -3.77 3.33 -28.33
C THR A 573 -4.43 4.66 -28.00
N SER A 574 -5.74 4.69 -27.73
CA SER A 574 -6.48 5.96 -27.56
C SER A 574 -6.51 6.49 -26.14
N MET A 575 -6.41 5.61 -25.13
CA MET A 575 -6.53 5.99 -23.73
C MET A 575 -5.80 5.05 -22.79
N SER A 576 -5.49 5.53 -21.59
CA SER A 576 -4.96 4.68 -20.53
C SER A 576 -6.00 3.64 -20.09
N ARG A 577 -5.51 2.55 -19.51
CA ARG A 577 -6.38 1.53 -18.91
C ARG A 577 -7.36 2.13 -17.90
N LYS A 578 -6.96 3.13 -17.12
CA LYS A 578 -7.83 3.75 -16.13
C LYS A 578 -8.95 4.54 -16.81
N GLU A 579 -8.62 5.35 -17.79
CA GLU A 579 -9.59 6.10 -18.59
C GLU A 579 -10.59 5.17 -19.28
N PHE A 580 -10.14 4.03 -19.81
CA PHE A 580 -11.04 3.01 -20.36
C PHE A 580 -11.98 2.43 -19.31
N GLN A 581 -11.47 2.09 -18.13
CA GLN A 581 -12.29 1.53 -17.05
C GLN A 581 -13.32 2.52 -16.56
N ASP A 582 -12.91 3.79 -16.41
CA ASP A 582 -13.79 4.88 -16.04
C ASP A 582 -14.85 5.07 -17.15
N PHE A 583 -14.46 5.16 -18.42
CA PHE A 583 -15.38 5.26 -19.56
C PHE A 583 -16.41 4.13 -19.61
N VAL A 584 -16.01 2.87 -19.43
CA VAL A 584 -16.93 1.72 -19.38
C VAL A 584 -17.95 1.90 -18.26
N VAL A 585 -17.51 2.29 -17.06
CA VAL A 585 -18.37 2.47 -15.89
C VAL A 585 -19.32 3.66 -16.05
N GLU A 586 -18.84 4.76 -16.63
CA GLU A 586 -19.63 5.97 -16.92
C GLU A 586 -20.74 5.71 -17.95
N ASN A 587 -20.48 4.80 -18.90
CA ASN A 587 -21.42 4.40 -19.94
C ASN A 587 -22.26 3.16 -19.58
N GLY A 588 -22.33 2.80 -18.29
CA GLY A 588 -23.25 1.79 -17.77
C GLY A 588 -22.73 0.34 -17.81
N GLY A 589 -21.50 0.13 -18.27
CA GLY A 589 -20.84 -1.18 -18.29
C GLY A 589 -20.14 -1.52 -16.98
N VAL A 590 -19.76 -2.79 -16.84
CA VAL A 590 -19.01 -3.31 -15.68
C VAL A 590 -17.56 -3.56 -16.06
N SER A 591 -16.64 -2.78 -15.53
CA SER A 591 -15.21 -3.01 -15.71
C SER A 591 -14.69 -4.13 -14.79
N LYS A 592 -14.09 -5.17 -15.37
CA LYS A 592 -13.50 -6.32 -14.68
C LYS A 592 -11.99 -6.33 -14.81
N SER A 593 -11.31 -6.72 -13.73
CA SER A 593 -9.83 -6.78 -13.68
C SER A 593 -9.25 -8.01 -14.39
N GLY A 594 -10.06 -9.04 -14.65
CA GLY A 594 -9.65 -10.29 -15.27
C GLY A 594 -10.74 -10.95 -16.10
N VAL A 595 -10.36 -12.03 -16.78
CA VAL A 595 -11.26 -12.84 -17.60
C VAL A 595 -11.91 -13.92 -16.74
N SER A 596 -13.24 -13.93 -16.74
CA SER A 596 -14.13 -14.88 -16.05
C SER A 596 -15.24 -15.31 -17.01
N SER A 597 -15.97 -16.38 -16.67
CA SER A 597 -17.05 -16.92 -17.53
C SER A 597 -18.23 -15.97 -17.71
N ASP A 598 -18.42 -15.05 -16.77
CA ASP A 598 -19.45 -13.99 -16.82
C ASP A 598 -18.91 -12.69 -17.45
N LEU A 599 -17.69 -12.69 -18.02
CA LEU A 599 -17.13 -11.56 -18.76
C LEU A 599 -17.75 -11.51 -20.16
N THR A 600 -18.23 -10.34 -20.59
CA THR A 600 -18.82 -10.19 -21.94
C THR A 600 -17.74 -9.99 -23.01
N TYR A 601 -16.81 -9.05 -22.80
CA TYR A 601 -15.75 -8.75 -23.77
C TYR A 601 -14.37 -8.62 -23.12
N LEU A 602 -13.36 -9.18 -23.80
CA LEU A 602 -11.95 -8.83 -23.58
C LEU A 602 -11.50 -7.86 -24.68
N VAL A 603 -11.09 -6.65 -24.31
CA VAL A 603 -10.61 -5.61 -25.23
C VAL A 603 -9.08 -5.63 -25.31
N THR A 604 -8.53 -5.69 -26.53
CA THR A 604 -7.08 -5.72 -26.79
C THR A 604 -6.74 -5.32 -28.22
N ASN A 605 -5.64 -4.59 -28.42
CA ASN A 605 -5.13 -4.27 -29.76
C ASN A 605 -4.31 -5.38 -30.41
N ASP A 606 -4.06 -6.46 -29.67
CA ASP A 606 -3.52 -7.69 -30.22
C ASP A 606 -4.42 -8.88 -29.80
N PRO A 607 -5.47 -9.19 -30.60
CA PRO A 607 -6.35 -10.33 -30.36
C PRO A 607 -5.64 -11.68 -30.53
N THR A 608 -4.52 -11.70 -31.27
CA THR A 608 -3.72 -12.90 -31.53
C THR A 608 -2.69 -13.20 -30.45
N SER A 609 -2.43 -12.25 -29.55
CA SER A 609 -1.41 -12.39 -28.50
C SER A 609 -1.58 -13.67 -27.70
N GLY A 610 -0.47 -14.33 -27.40
CA GLY A 610 -0.40 -15.47 -26.47
C GLY A 610 -0.55 -15.06 -24.99
N SER A 611 -1.01 -13.84 -24.69
CA SER A 611 -1.12 -13.37 -23.31
C SER A 611 -2.07 -14.26 -22.51
N GLY A 612 -1.78 -14.43 -21.21
CA GLY A 612 -2.58 -15.29 -20.34
C GLY A 612 -4.08 -14.93 -20.30
N LYS A 613 -4.44 -13.66 -20.54
CA LYS A 613 -5.84 -13.22 -20.65
C LYS A 613 -6.48 -13.59 -21.99
N ASN A 614 -5.78 -13.45 -23.13
CA ASN A 614 -6.29 -13.89 -24.44
C ASN A 614 -6.49 -15.40 -24.48
N ALA A 615 -5.51 -16.17 -23.97
CA ALA A 615 -5.63 -17.62 -23.87
C ALA A 615 -6.80 -18.04 -22.96
N LYS A 616 -6.98 -17.35 -21.83
CA LYS A 616 -8.10 -17.60 -20.91
C LYS A 616 -9.45 -17.21 -21.50
N ALA A 617 -9.54 -16.13 -22.28
CA ALA A 617 -10.78 -15.72 -22.97
C ALA A 617 -11.20 -16.75 -24.02
N LYS A 618 -10.26 -17.21 -24.85
CA LYS A 618 -10.51 -18.31 -25.81
C LYS A 618 -11.01 -19.58 -25.12
N LYS A 619 -10.39 -19.96 -23.99
CA LYS A 619 -10.79 -21.15 -23.21
C LYS A 619 -12.18 -21.03 -22.59
N LEU A 620 -12.59 -19.82 -22.20
CA LEU A 620 -13.88 -19.55 -21.55
C LEU A 620 -14.98 -19.12 -22.54
N GLY A 621 -14.69 -19.06 -23.83
CA GLY A 621 -15.63 -18.62 -24.86
C GLY A 621 -15.98 -17.12 -24.77
N VAL A 622 -15.13 -16.32 -24.12
CA VAL A 622 -15.32 -14.86 -24.01
C VAL A 622 -14.88 -14.19 -25.31
N GLU A 623 -15.72 -13.31 -25.84
CA GLU A 623 -15.45 -12.59 -27.08
C GLU A 623 -14.27 -11.62 -26.91
N VAL A 624 -13.31 -11.68 -27.84
CA VAL A 624 -12.13 -10.81 -27.84
C VAL A 624 -12.29 -9.78 -28.95
N ILE A 625 -12.34 -8.50 -28.58
CA ILE A 625 -12.53 -7.39 -29.51
C ILE A 625 -11.33 -6.44 -29.47
N THR A 626 -11.10 -5.76 -30.58
CA THR A 626 -10.13 -4.66 -30.68
C THR A 626 -10.67 -3.39 -30.05
N GLU A 627 -9.79 -2.42 -29.78
CA GLU A 627 -10.19 -1.11 -29.31
C GLU A 627 -11.11 -0.38 -30.32
N ASP A 628 -10.82 -0.49 -31.61
CA ASP A 628 -11.66 0.09 -32.66
C ASP A 628 -13.07 -0.52 -32.66
N GLN A 629 -13.16 -1.85 -32.52
CA GLN A 629 -14.44 -2.55 -32.40
C GLN A 629 -15.20 -2.18 -31.12
N PHE A 630 -14.50 -1.89 -30.03
CA PHE A 630 -15.12 -1.35 -28.82
C PHE A 630 -15.71 0.04 -29.06
N PHE A 631 -15.00 0.92 -29.77
CA PHE A 631 -15.49 2.25 -30.11
C PHE A 631 -16.65 2.24 -31.12
N GLU A 632 -16.62 1.33 -32.08
CA GLU A 632 -17.75 1.04 -32.96
C GLU A 632 -18.98 0.59 -32.17
N LEU A 633 -18.80 -0.30 -31.18
CA LEU A 633 -19.88 -0.76 -30.30
C LEU A 633 -20.50 0.40 -29.50
N VAL A 634 -19.70 1.39 -29.10
CA VAL A 634 -20.18 2.55 -28.32
C VAL A 634 -20.72 3.67 -29.22
N GLY A 635 -20.44 3.63 -30.53
CA GLY A 635 -20.85 4.65 -31.49
C GLY A 635 -20.06 5.96 -31.39
N VAL A 636 -18.80 5.91 -30.96
CA VAL A 636 -17.93 7.08 -30.78
C VAL A 636 -16.63 6.86 -31.57
N LYS A 637 -16.30 7.71 -32.55
CA LYS A 637 -14.98 7.67 -33.21
C LYS A 637 -13.93 8.32 -32.30
N PRO A 638 -12.74 7.72 -32.10
CA PRO A 638 -11.68 8.36 -31.33
C PRO A 638 -11.15 9.61 -32.06
N GLU A 639 -11.04 10.73 -31.36
CA GLU A 639 -10.26 11.87 -31.84
C GLU A 639 -8.78 11.50 -31.74
N THR A 640 -8.17 11.16 -32.88
CA THR A 640 -6.72 10.95 -32.97
C THR A 640 -6.02 12.29 -32.77
N SER A 641 -5.25 12.43 -31.67
CA SER A 641 -4.34 13.56 -31.49
C SER A 641 -3.26 13.53 -32.58
N LYS A 642 -3.07 14.67 -33.25
CA LYS A 642 -2.16 14.85 -34.39
C LYS A 642 -0.69 14.76 -33.94
N ASP A 643 0.09 14.00 -34.71
CA ASP A 643 1.54 14.10 -34.83
C ASP A 643 1.93 15.43 -35.52
N GLU A 644 2.91 16.14 -34.94
CA GLU A 644 3.71 17.12 -35.66
C GLU A 644 4.89 16.40 -36.33
N SER A 645 4.92 16.50 -37.66
CA SER A 645 5.95 16.03 -38.57
C SER A 645 7.33 16.66 -38.29
N VAL A 646 8.40 15.86 -38.25
CA VAL A 646 9.71 16.22 -38.84
C VAL A 646 10.45 14.96 -39.33
N GLY A 647 10.68 14.90 -40.64
CA GLY A 647 11.95 14.49 -41.25
C GLY A 647 12.26 13.00 -41.39
N GLU A 648 11.99 12.47 -42.58
CA GLU A 648 12.73 11.36 -43.16
C GLU A 648 14.22 11.71 -43.27
N ASP A 649 15.10 10.81 -42.83
CA ASP A 649 16.39 10.57 -43.48
C ASP A 649 16.71 9.08 -43.34
N THR A 650 16.68 8.42 -44.49
CA THR A 650 17.04 7.02 -44.69
C THR A 650 18.55 6.90 -44.76
N ASP A 651 19.15 6.01 -43.98
CA ASP A 651 20.32 5.26 -44.44
C ASP A 651 20.44 3.95 -43.67
N GLY A 652 20.55 2.86 -44.44
CA GLY A 652 20.40 1.49 -43.98
C GLY A 652 21.66 0.91 -43.35
N VAL A 653 21.49 -0.06 -42.45
CA VAL A 653 22.49 -1.10 -42.18
C VAL A 653 21.79 -2.45 -41.98
N GLN A 654 22.35 -3.44 -42.65
CA GLN A 654 21.92 -4.82 -42.80
C GLN A 654 21.68 -5.59 -41.48
N MET A 655 20.69 -6.47 -41.55
CA MET A 655 20.55 -7.64 -40.68
C MET A 655 21.76 -8.55 -40.81
N VAL A 656 22.45 -8.83 -39.70
CA VAL A 656 23.34 -9.98 -39.56
C VAL A 656 22.96 -10.73 -38.30
N SER A 657 22.36 -11.89 -38.52
CA SER A 657 22.27 -13.00 -37.57
C SER A 657 23.66 -13.56 -37.30
N GLU A 658 24.04 -13.81 -36.04
CA GLU A 658 24.74 -15.04 -35.65
C GLU A 658 24.95 -15.22 -34.13
N ASN A 659 24.84 -16.48 -33.73
CA ASN A 659 25.13 -17.08 -32.43
C ASN A 659 26.57 -16.78 -31.96
N LEU A 660 26.80 -16.69 -30.65
CA LEU A 660 28.09 -17.02 -30.01
C LEU A 660 27.95 -17.08 -28.47
N PHE A 661 27.48 -18.23 -27.97
CA PHE A 661 27.89 -18.79 -26.68
C PHE A 661 28.24 -20.26 -26.93
N GLY A 662 29.52 -20.50 -27.21
CA GLY A 662 30.11 -21.83 -27.29
C GLY A 662 31.39 -21.85 -26.46
N SER A 663 31.45 -22.85 -25.57
CA SER A 663 32.51 -23.21 -24.60
C SER A 663 32.84 -22.20 -23.50
#